data_AF-A0A9E4DVW4-F1
#
_entry.id   AF-A0A9E4DVW4-F1
#
_cell.length_a   1.000
_cell.length_b   1.000
_cell.length_c   1.000
_cell.angle_alpha   90.00
_cell.angle_beta   90.00
_cell.angle_gamma   90.00
#
_symmetry.space_group_name_H-M   'P 1'
#
loop_
_entity.id
_entity.type
_entity.pdbx_description
1 polymer ?
#
loop_
_entity_poly.entity_id
_entity_poly.type
_entity_poly.pdbx_seq_one_letter_code
_entity_poly.pdbx_strand_id
1 'polypeptide(L)'
;MSLIRSAGEVSRWDGEADVIVVGLGCAGASAAMEACDAGAETLVLERASAGGGTSANSGGLIYLGGGTPVQKAAGFEDSPEELYKFLVAVSQPGADERKIRLFSEGAVEHFHWLEAQGVPFKRSFYPEPGMESDTDDCLVFSGGENCAPFSELARPAPRAHKPQTPGKAGPFFMQCMLEAVARRPLRAEYDVRAGALLRDSDGRIAGVAGRRAGRDCAFRARRGVILTAGGFALNQDMLRHHVPQLLSVREYSATEGDDGSGIRMGHAAGGMLWRMDQAEVALPITIPNRLGRGIYLDARGRRFINEDTYYGHIGVETLFRRDGRAWLLLDDAIYERNLFDMQPAFVGESVAEIEAEAGFPEGVLQATVEFYNRHAERGEDPLFGKRADFLSPLTHPPFALLDCRTGTGAPWSGFTVGGLATGCDGEVLDAEGDAIPGLYAAGRSAALFCGRGYAASGISLGDGTFFGRRAGRRGAADRGRSGGIVPLAFPLLRPARPGNSAPRRRVEHSGPFFLGAGPKNSVTFSGATMAVSDHVDLEQFMAGVLRRNPGQSEFHQAVREVAEDIFEFIADKEEYHEAQILRRIAEPDRVVSFRVCWEDDNHNIRVQRGWRVQNNNAIGPYKGGLRFHPSVNEGILKFLAFEQTFKNSLTGLPMGGAKGGANFNPRGKSDSEVMRFCQSFMNELYRHVGEEIDVPAGDIGVGAREIGYMFGQYKRITNRFSGVLTGKGLEYGGSHIRTEATGYGAVYFMQDMLARRGESVEGKSCAVSGSGNVAVHAAEKIVQLGGKVVTLSDSSGFVYDPKGIDSERLAWVKQLKNVRRGRISEYGREFGVQFFEGERPWKVPCELAFPCATQNELSGDDARTLIANGCIGVSEGANMPTELEGVHAFKDARILYGPGKAANAGGVAVSGLEMSQNSAKISWKEDELQALLREIMTGIHDRCVERGGGEDADYVDYVRGANIAGFVKVADAMLAFGVV
;
A
#
# COMPACT_ATOMS: atom_id res chain seq x y z
N MET A 1 -17.63 25.65 -5.94
CA MET A 1 -16.74 26.62 -6.62
C MET A 1 -15.43 25.93 -6.91
N SER A 2 -14.85 26.10 -8.10
CA SER A 2 -13.54 25.52 -8.42
C SER A 2 -12.46 26.06 -7.48
N LEU A 3 -11.65 25.17 -6.91
CA LEU A 3 -10.53 25.51 -6.01
C LEU A 3 -9.29 26.02 -6.76
N ILE A 4 -9.28 25.88 -8.09
CA ILE A 4 -8.31 26.49 -9.00
C ILE A 4 -9.06 27.30 -10.06
N ARG A 5 -8.60 28.53 -10.30
CA ARG A 5 -9.17 29.44 -11.30
C ARG A 5 -8.07 30.00 -12.19
N SER A 6 -8.41 30.37 -13.43
CA SER A 6 -7.46 31.02 -14.32
C SER A 6 -7.17 32.45 -13.83
N ALA A 7 -5.90 32.82 -13.73
CA ALA A 7 -5.49 34.19 -13.42
C ALA A 7 -5.93 35.18 -14.51
N GLY A 8 -6.15 34.72 -15.75
CA GLY A 8 -6.66 35.52 -16.86
C GLY A 8 -8.14 35.89 -16.73
N GLU A 9 -8.91 35.19 -15.88
CA GLU A 9 -10.33 35.49 -15.62
C GLU A 9 -10.52 36.57 -14.55
N VAL A 10 -9.44 37.04 -13.92
CA VAL A 10 -9.49 38.06 -12.87
C VAL A 10 -9.60 39.43 -13.51
N SER A 11 -10.80 40.02 -13.47
CA SER A 11 -11.07 41.36 -14.01
C SER A 11 -10.51 42.50 -13.16
N ARG A 12 -10.29 42.25 -11.86
CA ARG A 12 -9.74 43.23 -10.91
C ARG A 12 -8.92 42.53 -9.82
N TRP A 13 -7.76 43.08 -9.53
CA TRP A 13 -6.93 42.71 -8.37
C TRP A 13 -7.14 43.72 -7.24
N ASP A 14 -7.41 43.24 -6.04
CA ASP A 14 -7.58 44.06 -4.82
C ASP A 14 -6.24 44.35 -4.14
N GLY A 15 -5.21 43.57 -4.47
CA GLY A 15 -3.85 43.82 -4.06
C GLY A 15 -2.85 42.94 -4.79
N GLU A 16 -1.60 43.33 -4.72
CA GLU A 16 -0.47 42.55 -5.21
C GLU A 16 0.68 42.60 -4.21
N ALA A 17 1.50 41.54 -4.23
CA ALA A 17 2.69 41.40 -3.42
C ALA A 17 3.64 40.42 -4.14
N ASP A 18 4.92 40.40 -3.75
CA ASP A 18 5.85 39.39 -4.23
C ASP A 18 5.47 38.01 -3.65
N VAL A 19 5.25 37.95 -2.34
CA VAL A 19 4.87 36.73 -1.64
C VAL A 19 3.53 36.94 -0.93
N ILE A 20 2.58 36.04 -1.16
CA ILE A 20 1.32 35.98 -0.42
C ILE A 20 1.38 34.80 0.56
N VAL A 21 1.13 35.07 1.85
CA VAL A 21 1.01 34.04 2.89
C VAL A 21 -0.46 33.91 3.28
N VAL A 22 -1.01 32.69 3.21
CA VAL A 22 -2.39 32.40 3.59
C VAL A 22 -2.40 31.79 4.99
N GLY A 23 -2.98 32.51 5.95
CA GLY A 23 -2.98 32.18 7.38
C GLY A 23 -1.87 32.89 8.17
N LEU A 24 -2.19 33.29 9.40
CA LEU A 24 -1.33 34.02 10.33
C LEU A 24 -1.21 33.28 11.67
N GLY A 25 -0.98 31.96 11.60
CA GLY A 25 -0.46 31.16 12.73
C GLY A 25 1.06 31.28 12.85
N CYS A 26 1.71 30.45 13.69
CA CYS A 26 3.16 30.54 13.90
C CYS A 26 3.97 30.32 12.59
N ALA A 27 3.54 29.41 11.72
CA ALA A 27 4.17 29.14 10.44
C ALA A 27 4.01 30.32 9.48
N GLY A 28 2.80 30.89 9.39
CA GLY A 28 2.50 32.04 8.55
C GLY A 28 3.23 33.30 8.99
N ALA A 29 3.26 33.58 10.29
CA ALA A 29 4.06 34.68 10.86
C ALA A 29 5.55 34.52 10.53
N SER A 30 6.08 33.31 10.70
CA SER A 30 7.49 33.00 10.40
C SER A 30 7.82 33.15 8.91
N ALA A 31 6.95 32.67 8.03
CA ALA A 31 7.10 32.79 6.59
C ALA A 31 7.02 34.25 6.13
N ALA A 32 6.07 35.02 6.67
CA ALA A 32 5.88 36.42 6.31
C ALA A 32 7.07 37.29 6.75
N MET A 33 7.57 37.10 7.96
CA MET A 33 8.74 37.82 8.46
C MET A 33 9.98 37.53 7.60
N GLU A 34 10.25 36.27 7.30
CA GLU A 34 11.44 35.89 6.53
C GLU A 34 11.35 36.27 5.05
N ALA A 35 10.16 36.24 4.45
CA ALA A 35 9.96 36.77 3.10
C ALA A 35 10.23 38.29 3.05
N CYS A 36 9.70 39.03 4.03
CA CYS A 36 9.91 40.47 4.17
C CYS A 36 11.39 40.81 4.43
N ASP A 37 12.05 40.11 5.34
CA ASP A 37 13.46 40.31 5.67
C ASP A 37 14.39 39.94 4.50
N ALA A 38 13.96 39.01 3.64
CA ALA A 38 14.62 38.70 2.36
C ALA A 38 14.33 39.74 1.25
N GLY A 39 13.59 40.81 1.55
CA GLY A 39 13.33 41.93 0.65
C GLY A 39 12.14 41.75 -0.29
N ALA A 40 11.24 40.79 -0.03
CA ALA A 40 10.02 40.64 -0.80
C ALA A 40 8.88 41.52 -0.24
N GLU A 41 8.13 42.18 -1.13
CA GLU A 41 6.84 42.77 -0.74
C GLU A 41 5.91 41.63 -0.28
N THR A 42 5.50 41.64 0.98
CA THR A 42 4.81 40.51 1.61
C THR A 42 3.40 40.89 2.04
N LEU A 43 2.43 40.06 1.67
CA LEU A 43 1.03 40.20 2.03
C LEU A 43 0.53 38.95 2.75
N VAL A 44 -0.03 39.12 3.94
CA VAL A 44 -0.71 38.06 4.68
C VAL A 44 -2.22 38.17 4.46
N LEU A 45 -2.86 37.04 4.16
CA LEU A 45 -4.31 36.91 4.11
C LEU A 45 -4.76 36.04 5.29
N GLU A 46 -5.38 36.66 6.29
CA GLU A 46 -5.90 35.99 7.49
C GLU A 46 -7.43 35.96 7.45
N ARG A 47 -8.00 34.80 7.75
CA ARG A 47 -9.43 34.56 7.73
C ARG A 47 -10.12 35.14 8.97
N ALA A 48 -9.45 35.09 10.12
CA ALA A 48 -9.94 35.67 11.36
C ALA A 48 -9.71 37.19 11.40
N SER A 49 -10.35 37.85 12.37
CA SER A 49 -10.18 39.30 12.61
C SER A 49 -8.87 39.62 13.35
N ALA A 50 -8.10 38.60 13.74
CA ALA A 50 -6.80 38.71 14.39
C ALA A 50 -5.92 37.50 14.03
N GLY A 51 -4.61 37.66 14.13
CA GLY A 51 -3.65 36.56 13.98
C GLY A 51 -3.59 35.67 15.22
N GLY A 52 -2.85 34.55 15.13
CA GLY A 52 -2.67 33.61 16.23
C GLY A 52 -2.95 32.17 15.80
N GLY A 53 -4.12 31.95 15.21
CA GLY A 53 -4.62 30.62 14.84
C GLY A 53 -4.55 29.63 16.01
N THR A 54 -4.41 28.35 15.67
CA THR A 54 -4.31 27.27 16.68
C THR A 54 -3.04 27.36 17.53
N SER A 55 -2.00 28.04 17.05
CA SER A 55 -0.77 28.26 17.82
C SER A 55 -1.03 29.03 19.11
N ALA A 56 -1.95 30.01 19.10
CA ALA A 56 -2.35 30.75 20.30
C ALA A 56 -3.12 29.87 21.30
N ASN A 57 -3.79 28.81 20.83
CA ASN A 57 -4.52 27.85 21.68
C ASN A 57 -3.65 26.68 22.17
N SER A 58 -2.35 26.67 21.87
CA SER A 58 -1.44 25.59 22.27
C SER A 58 -0.83 25.80 23.65
N GLY A 59 -0.21 24.75 24.21
CA GLY A 59 0.65 24.84 25.39
C GLY A 59 1.80 25.83 25.28
N GLY A 60 2.25 26.13 24.06
CA GLY A 60 3.36 27.03 23.78
C GLY A 60 4.74 26.39 23.92
N LEU A 61 4.83 25.07 24.13
CA LEU A 61 6.09 24.34 24.04
C LEU A 61 6.61 24.38 22.59
N ILE A 62 7.87 24.74 22.42
CA ILE A 62 8.55 24.72 21.13
C ILE A 62 9.65 23.67 21.23
N TYR A 63 9.52 22.59 20.45
CA TYR A 63 10.50 21.52 20.49
C TYR A 63 11.79 21.96 19.78
N LEU A 64 12.86 22.16 20.53
CA LEU A 64 14.17 22.62 20.09
C LEU A 64 15.21 21.84 20.88
N GLY A 65 16.21 21.27 20.21
CA GLY A 65 17.28 20.54 20.88
C GLY A 65 18.64 20.89 20.30
N GLY A 66 19.57 19.98 20.49
CA GLY A 66 20.88 20.06 19.87
C GLY A 66 21.90 20.94 20.60
N GLY A 67 21.66 21.23 21.88
CA GLY A 67 22.58 21.97 22.74
C GLY A 67 22.30 23.47 22.77
N THR A 68 21.02 23.84 22.90
CA THR A 68 20.58 25.24 23.03
C THR A 68 21.21 25.91 24.26
N PRO A 69 21.26 27.26 24.32
CA PRO A 69 21.75 27.94 25.51
C PRO A 69 20.96 27.62 26.78
N VAL A 70 19.66 27.30 26.68
CA VAL A 70 18.86 26.84 27.83
C VAL A 70 19.31 25.47 28.30
N GLN A 71 19.50 24.49 27.39
CA GLN A 71 20.00 23.16 27.74
C GLN A 71 21.36 23.23 28.45
N LYS A 72 22.29 24.04 27.93
CA LYS A 72 23.61 24.25 28.53
C LYS A 72 23.53 24.88 29.92
N ALA A 73 22.72 25.93 30.09
CA ALA A 73 22.55 26.61 31.37
C ALA A 73 21.88 25.72 32.43
N ALA A 74 20.99 24.82 32.00
CA ALA A 74 20.34 23.82 32.84
C ALA A 74 21.20 22.56 33.11
N GLY A 75 22.42 22.49 32.56
CA GLY A 75 23.35 21.38 32.79
C GLY A 75 23.14 20.14 31.91
N PHE A 76 22.37 20.24 30.82
CA PHE A 76 22.15 19.15 29.88
C PHE A 76 23.07 19.25 28.67
N GLU A 77 23.73 18.14 28.34
CA GLU A 77 24.51 17.98 27.11
C GLU A 77 23.62 17.35 26.02
N ASP A 78 23.48 18.03 24.88
CA ASP A 78 22.71 17.57 23.73
C ASP A 78 23.43 18.02 22.44
N SER A 79 23.12 17.38 21.31
CA SER A 79 23.72 17.72 20.01
C SER A 79 22.73 17.51 18.87
N PRO A 80 22.92 18.17 17.71
CA PRO A 80 22.07 17.94 16.53
C PRO A 80 21.95 16.47 16.16
N GLU A 81 23.00 15.68 16.36
CA GLU A 81 22.99 14.25 16.08
C GLU A 81 22.12 13.48 17.06
N GLU A 82 22.16 13.80 18.35
CA GLU A 82 21.30 13.15 19.36
C GLU A 82 19.83 13.55 19.20
N LEU A 83 19.56 14.81 18.84
CA LEU A 83 18.23 15.25 18.43
C LEU A 83 17.72 14.49 17.20
N TYR A 84 18.56 14.31 16.17
CA TYR A 84 18.20 13.53 14.98
C TYR A 84 17.87 12.09 15.34
N LYS A 85 18.74 11.40 16.09
CA LYS A 85 18.53 10.00 16.50
C LYS A 85 17.20 9.84 17.23
N PHE A 86 16.92 10.73 18.18
CA PHE A 86 15.64 10.72 18.91
C PHE A 86 14.46 10.93 17.96
N LEU A 87 14.48 12.01 17.16
CA LEU A 87 13.36 12.35 16.28
C LEU A 87 13.10 11.28 15.22
N VAL A 88 14.14 10.65 14.68
CA VAL A 88 13.99 9.48 13.81
C VAL A 88 13.35 8.35 14.58
N ALA A 89 13.94 7.91 15.70
CA ALA A 89 13.47 6.75 16.46
C ALA A 89 11.98 6.86 16.84
N VAL A 90 11.56 8.04 17.32
CA VAL A 90 10.18 8.27 17.76
C VAL A 90 9.19 8.46 16.62
N SER A 91 9.65 8.90 15.44
CA SER A 91 8.79 9.19 14.28
C SER A 91 8.59 8.00 13.34
N GLN A 92 9.27 6.87 13.56
CA GLN A 92 9.15 5.68 12.69
C GLN A 92 7.88 4.85 12.96
N PRO A 93 7.39 4.09 11.97
CA PRO A 93 7.82 4.07 10.57
C PRO A 93 7.37 5.31 9.79
N GLY A 94 8.13 5.63 8.74
CA GLY A 94 7.70 6.57 7.70
C GLY A 94 8.05 8.02 7.98
N ALA A 95 9.06 8.32 8.79
CA ALA A 95 9.56 9.67 9.07
C ALA A 95 10.17 10.35 7.82
N ASP A 96 10.08 11.69 7.70
CA ASP A 96 10.84 12.44 6.68
C ASP A 96 12.23 12.77 7.23
N GLU A 97 13.15 11.83 7.10
CA GLU A 97 14.49 11.96 7.66
C GLU A 97 15.29 13.15 7.09
N ARG A 98 14.98 13.60 5.86
CA ARG A 98 15.64 14.78 5.28
C ARG A 98 15.28 16.04 6.06
N LYS A 99 13.98 16.19 6.36
CA LYS A 99 13.49 17.31 7.18
C LYS A 99 13.95 17.19 8.62
N ILE A 100 13.93 15.99 9.21
CA ILE A 100 14.42 15.78 10.59
C ILE A 100 15.91 16.13 10.69
N ARG A 101 16.74 15.69 9.73
CA ARG A 101 18.17 16.02 9.67
C ARG A 101 18.38 17.52 9.65
N LEU A 102 17.72 18.20 8.72
CA LEU A 102 17.82 19.64 8.54
C LEU A 102 17.31 20.43 9.75
N PHE A 103 16.19 20.01 10.33
CA PHE A 103 15.63 20.58 11.55
C PHE A 103 16.62 20.44 12.72
N SER A 104 17.22 19.26 12.86
CA SER A 104 18.15 18.98 13.97
C SER A 104 19.43 19.80 13.87
N GLU A 105 20.00 19.90 12.67
CA GLU A 105 21.19 20.73 12.39
C GLU A 105 20.93 22.22 12.58
N GLY A 106 19.72 22.69 12.25
CA GLY A 106 19.32 24.09 12.37
C GLY A 106 18.70 24.47 13.72
N ALA A 107 18.48 23.54 14.65
CA ALA A 107 17.67 23.78 15.85
C ALA A 107 18.22 24.90 16.75
N VAL A 108 19.55 24.98 16.93
CA VAL A 108 20.19 26.02 17.76
C VAL A 108 20.14 27.40 17.08
N GLU A 109 20.33 27.47 15.76
CA GLU A 109 20.14 28.71 15.00
C GLU A 109 18.68 29.18 15.10
N HIS A 110 17.74 28.24 15.02
CA HIS A 110 16.32 28.54 15.12
C HIS A 110 15.93 29.05 16.51
N PHE A 111 16.53 28.49 17.57
CA PHE A 111 16.38 29.00 18.92
C PHE A 111 16.78 30.48 19.02
N HIS A 112 17.95 30.85 18.51
CA HIS A 112 18.40 32.24 18.51
C HIS A 112 17.52 33.16 17.66
N TRP A 113 16.99 32.65 16.55
CA TRP A 113 16.05 33.40 15.74
C TRP A 113 14.76 33.74 16.49
N LEU A 114 14.21 32.80 17.27
CA LEU A 114 13.01 33.03 18.10
C LEU A 114 13.27 34.10 19.17
N GLU A 115 14.44 34.06 19.83
CA GLU A 115 14.83 35.11 20.78
C GLU A 115 14.95 36.48 20.09
N ALA A 116 15.50 36.53 18.88
CA ALA A 116 15.59 37.76 18.10
C ALA A 116 14.21 38.31 17.69
N GLN A 117 13.19 37.46 17.59
CA GLN A 117 11.81 37.89 17.38
C GLN A 117 11.16 38.43 18.67
N GLY A 118 11.81 38.28 19.83
CA GLY A 118 11.32 38.77 21.11
C GLY A 118 10.66 37.68 21.97
N VAL A 119 10.86 36.40 21.68
CA VAL A 119 10.37 35.29 22.52
C VAL A 119 11.39 35.03 23.64
N PRO A 120 11.10 35.34 24.92
CA PRO A 120 12.05 35.13 26.00
C PRO A 120 12.04 33.67 26.46
N PHE A 121 13.23 33.12 26.73
CA PHE A 121 13.38 31.78 27.33
C PHE A 121 14.20 31.86 28.62
N LYS A 122 13.57 31.53 29.75
CA LYS A 122 14.26 31.45 31.03
C LYS A 122 15.32 30.34 30.98
N ARG A 123 16.51 30.59 31.53
CA ARG A 123 17.61 29.63 31.52
C ARG A 123 17.48 28.63 32.68
N SER A 124 16.36 27.92 32.74
CA SER A 124 16.03 26.98 33.81
C SER A 124 15.34 25.74 33.28
N PHE A 125 15.46 24.66 34.06
CA PHE A 125 14.80 23.38 33.85
C PHE A 125 13.71 23.21 34.90
N TYR A 126 12.56 22.71 34.46
CA TYR A 126 11.47 22.35 35.35
C TYR A 126 11.62 20.88 35.76
N PRO A 127 11.95 20.59 37.03
CA PRO A 127 12.24 19.23 37.47
C PRO A 127 10.99 18.40 37.74
N GLU A 128 9.84 19.06 37.90
CA GLU A 128 8.62 18.37 38.32
C GLU A 128 7.98 17.57 37.17
N PRO A 129 7.43 16.39 37.47
CA PRO A 129 6.74 15.57 36.49
C PRO A 129 5.40 16.20 36.00
N GLY A 130 5.21 16.49 34.72
CA GLY A 130 3.94 17.03 34.19
C GLY A 130 3.92 17.33 32.67
N MET A 131 2.75 17.73 32.12
CA MET A 131 2.61 18.05 30.68
C MET A 131 3.39 19.31 30.27
N GLU A 132 3.30 20.34 31.09
CA GLU A 132 3.86 21.68 30.89
C GLU A 132 4.31 22.20 32.26
N SER A 133 5.28 23.11 32.30
CA SER A 133 5.61 23.78 33.55
C SER A 133 4.48 24.73 33.95
N ASP A 134 3.97 24.64 35.18
CA ASP A 134 3.01 25.64 35.70
C ASP A 134 3.71 26.97 36.03
N THR A 135 5.03 26.93 36.21
CA THR A 135 5.89 28.08 36.46
C THR A 135 6.38 28.75 35.17
N ASP A 136 7.29 29.72 35.27
CA ASP A 136 7.95 30.34 34.13
C ASP A 136 9.23 29.60 33.68
N ASP A 137 9.50 28.41 34.22
CA ASP A 137 10.62 27.57 33.79
C ASP A 137 10.47 27.08 32.34
N CYS A 138 11.60 27.04 31.62
CA CYS A 138 11.59 26.85 30.18
C CYS A 138 11.66 25.38 29.76
N LEU A 139 12.67 24.65 30.25
CA LEU A 139 13.07 23.38 29.67
C LEU A 139 12.32 22.21 30.31
N VAL A 140 11.68 21.36 29.49
CA VAL A 140 10.89 20.21 29.94
C VAL A 140 11.13 18.96 29.09
N PHE A 141 10.94 17.78 29.69
CA PHE A 141 10.85 16.50 28.97
C PHE A 141 9.43 16.31 28.45
N SER A 142 9.22 16.41 27.14
CA SER A 142 7.88 16.42 26.55
C SER A 142 7.63 15.32 25.51
N GLY A 143 8.64 14.51 25.21
CA GLY A 143 8.61 13.48 24.17
C GLY A 143 8.93 12.07 24.66
N GLY A 144 9.16 11.88 25.97
CA GLY A 144 9.71 10.62 26.48
C GLY A 144 11.18 10.44 26.13
N GLU A 145 11.94 11.54 26.02
CA GLU A 145 13.36 11.52 25.64
C GLU A 145 14.23 10.74 26.62
N ASN A 146 13.75 10.56 27.86
CA ASN A 146 14.41 9.84 28.94
C ASN A 146 13.76 8.49 29.26
N CYS A 147 12.80 8.00 28.45
CA CYS A 147 12.19 6.69 28.64
C CYS A 147 12.67 5.67 27.59
N ALA A 148 12.60 4.39 27.92
CA ALA A 148 12.84 3.34 26.96
C ALA A 148 11.76 3.34 25.84
N PRO A 149 12.10 2.92 24.62
CA PRO A 149 13.45 2.57 24.17
C PRO A 149 14.31 3.79 23.79
N PHE A 150 13.74 5.00 23.79
CA PHE A 150 14.39 6.19 23.23
C PHE A 150 15.65 6.61 23.98
N SER A 151 15.69 6.44 25.30
CA SER A 151 16.86 6.71 26.14
C SER A 151 18.07 5.83 25.83
N GLU A 152 17.87 4.68 25.17
CA GLU A 152 18.96 3.79 24.73
C GLU A 152 19.44 4.13 23.32
N LEU A 153 18.57 4.77 22.51
CA LEU A 153 18.83 5.09 21.10
C LEU A 153 19.44 6.48 20.92
N ALA A 154 19.10 7.40 21.82
CA ALA A 154 19.60 8.77 21.84
C ALA A 154 19.88 9.18 23.28
N ARG A 155 20.89 10.05 23.47
CA ARG A 155 21.19 10.61 24.78
C ARG A 155 19.94 11.30 25.34
N PRO A 156 19.52 10.96 26.58
CA PRO A 156 18.44 11.64 27.25
C PRO A 156 18.78 13.12 27.47
N ALA A 157 17.96 14.01 26.91
CA ALA A 157 18.00 15.44 27.15
C ALA A 157 16.60 16.02 26.96
N PRO A 158 16.17 16.97 27.79
CA PRO A 158 14.91 17.67 27.60
C PRO A 158 15.03 18.61 26.40
N ARG A 159 14.02 18.60 25.52
CA ARG A 159 14.06 19.30 24.22
C ARG A 159 12.82 20.16 23.97
N ALA A 160 11.88 20.26 24.90
CA ALA A 160 10.81 21.26 24.79
C ALA A 160 11.17 22.55 25.53
N HIS A 161 11.01 23.67 24.83
CA HIS A 161 11.29 25.01 25.32
C HIS A 161 9.99 25.79 25.45
N LYS A 162 9.66 26.18 26.69
CA LYS A 162 8.53 27.04 27.00
C LYS A 162 8.98 28.51 27.07
N PRO A 163 8.31 29.44 26.39
CA PRO A 163 8.50 30.87 26.61
C PRO A 163 8.31 31.26 28.08
N GLN A 164 9.05 32.27 28.54
CA GLN A 164 9.07 32.71 29.94
C GLN A 164 7.74 33.38 30.34
N THR A 165 6.76 32.56 30.69
CA THR A 165 5.46 32.96 31.25
C THR A 165 4.92 31.85 32.15
N PRO A 166 4.23 32.16 33.26
CA PRO A 166 3.50 31.16 34.02
C PRO A 166 2.33 30.59 33.21
N GLY A 167 1.94 29.34 33.50
CA GLY A 167 0.84 28.65 32.82
C GLY A 167 1.02 28.49 31.30
N LYS A 168 -0.08 28.44 30.56
CA LYS A 168 -0.08 28.20 29.11
C LYS A 168 0.65 29.30 28.33
N ALA A 169 1.65 28.93 27.53
CA ALA A 169 2.53 29.88 26.83
C ALA A 169 2.14 30.18 25.38
N GLY A 170 1.20 29.43 24.77
CA GLY A 170 0.79 29.63 23.38
C GLY A 170 0.29 31.05 23.03
N PRO A 171 -0.60 31.67 23.85
CA PRO A 171 -1.06 33.03 23.62
C PRO A 171 0.09 34.05 23.66
N PHE A 172 0.97 33.94 24.67
CA PHE A 172 2.12 34.81 24.85
C PHE A 172 3.15 34.66 23.72
N PHE A 173 3.40 33.42 23.28
CA PHE A 173 4.24 33.13 22.13
C PHE A 173 3.72 33.82 20.87
N MET A 174 2.43 33.67 20.57
CA MET A 174 1.84 34.32 19.40
C MET A 174 1.80 35.83 19.53
N GLN A 175 1.62 36.39 20.73
CA GLN A 175 1.75 37.82 20.96
C GLN A 175 3.13 38.33 20.52
N CYS A 176 4.22 37.69 21.00
CA CYS A 176 5.59 38.06 20.62
C CYS A 176 5.80 37.98 19.09
N MET A 177 5.30 36.92 18.46
CA MET A 177 5.41 36.72 17.01
C MET A 177 4.61 37.77 16.22
N LEU A 178 3.42 38.14 16.67
CA LEU A 178 2.60 39.17 16.03
C LEU A 178 3.19 40.57 16.21
N GLU A 179 3.79 40.87 17.36
CA GLU A 179 4.55 42.11 17.57
C GLU A 179 5.80 42.16 16.67
N ALA A 180 6.45 41.02 16.43
CA ALA A 180 7.55 40.91 15.46
C ALA A 180 7.09 41.14 14.01
N VAL A 181 5.91 40.63 13.65
CA VAL A 181 5.27 40.88 12.35
C VAL A 181 4.92 42.37 12.21
N ALA A 182 4.33 43.00 13.23
CA ALA A 182 3.90 44.39 13.21
C ALA A 182 5.04 45.41 13.11
N ARG A 183 6.26 45.03 13.51
CA ARG A 183 7.47 45.88 13.39
C ARG A 183 8.06 45.93 11.98
N ARG A 184 7.56 45.12 11.05
CA ARG A 184 8.07 45.00 9.68
C ARG A 184 7.17 45.71 8.66
N PRO A 185 7.73 46.17 7.53
CA PRO A 185 6.96 46.81 6.47
C PRO A 185 6.22 45.79 5.58
N LEU A 186 5.43 44.92 6.20
CA LEU A 186 4.55 43.96 5.51
C LEU A 186 3.08 44.32 5.71
N ARG A 187 2.21 43.82 4.83
CA ARG A 187 0.76 44.06 4.90
C ARG A 187 0.03 42.81 5.40
N ALA A 188 -0.99 43.00 6.24
CA ALA A 188 -1.90 41.93 6.65
C ALA A 188 -3.35 42.35 6.39
N GLU A 189 -4.10 41.51 5.68
CA GLU A 189 -5.52 41.68 5.41
C GLU A 189 -6.30 40.63 6.20
N TYR A 190 -7.11 41.09 7.14
CA TYR A 190 -7.96 40.26 7.99
C TYR A 190 -9.37 40.08 7.40
N ASP A 191 -10.09 39.09 7.91
CA ASP A 191 -11.41 38.68 7.45
C ASP A 191 -11.46 38.26 5.97
N VAL A 192 -10.33 37.74 5.45
CA VAL A 192 -10.18 37.25 4.07
C VAL A 192 -10.21 35.73 4.06
N ARG A 193 -11.31 35.16 3.55
CA ARG A 193 -11.42 33.71 3.33
C ARG A 193 -10.88 33.35 1.96
N ALA A 194 -9.64 32.89 1.90
CA ALA A 194 -9.08 32.27 0.69
C ALA A 194 -9.93 31.06 0.28
N GLY A 195 -10.27 30.96 -1.01
CA GLY A 195 -11.17 29.93 -1.54
C GLY A 195 -10.70 29.28 -2.84
N ALA A 196 -9.75 29.89 -3.55
CA ALA A 196 -9.12 29.28 -4.71
C ALA A 196 -7.70 29.83 -4.94
N LEU A 197 -6.83 29.01 -5.54
CA LEU A 197 -5.57 29.50 -6.12
C LEU A 197 -5.80 29.95 -7.56
N LEU A 198 -5.04 30.97 -7.97
CA LEU A 198 -5.08 31.54 -9.31
C LEU A 198 -3.88 31.04 -10.10
N ARG A 199 -4.12 30.30 -11.18
CA ARG A 199 -3.10 29.70 -12.03
C ARG A 199 -2.96 30.48 -13.33
N ASP A 200 -1.74 30.84 -13.70
CA ASP A 200 -1.48 31.47 -15.00
C ASP A 200 -1.44 30.45 -16.15
N SER A 201 -1.28 30.94 -17.38
CA SER A 201 -1.25 30.10 -18.59
C SER A 201 -0.04 29.16 -18.65
N ASP A 202 1.04 29.48 -17.94
CA ASP A 202 2.26 28.67 -17.89
C ASP A 202 2.17 27.61 -16.78
N GLY A 203 1.04 27.53 -16.09
CA GLY A 203 0.77 26.54 -15.07
C GLY A 203 1.28 26.90 -13.68
N ARG A 204 1.80 28.12 -13.48
CA ARG A 204 2.30 28.62 -12.20
C ARG A 204 1.18 29.21 -11.36
N ILE A 205 1.28 29.07 -10.03
CA ILE A 205 0.38 29.74 -9.10
C ILE A 205 0.79 31.22 -8.97
N ALA A 206 -0.10 32.10 -9.41
CA ALA A 206 0.12 33.53 -9.55
C ALA A 206 -0.74 34.37 -8.60
N GLY A 207 -1.52 33.76 -7.70
CA GLY A 207 -2.31 34.49 -6.74
C GLY A 207 -3.34 33.66 -5.99
N VAL A 208 -4.17 34.36 -5.22
CA VAL A 208 -5.24 33.80 -4.39
C VAL A 208 -6.53 34.55 -4.65
N ALA A 209 -7.62 33.82 -4.88
CA ALA A 209 -8.98 34.35 -4.87
C ALA A 209 -9.70 33.95 -3.58
N GLY A 210 -10.53 34.84 -3.07
CA GLY A 210 -11.25 34.63 -1.82
C GLY A 210 -12.45 35.53 -1.66
N ARG A 211 -12.94 35.63 -0.43
CA ARG A 211 -14.04 36.52 -0.05
C ARG A 211 -13.70 37.35 1.16
N ARG A 212 -14.12 38.61 1.16
CA ARG A 212 -14.04 39.53 2.31
C ARG A 212 -15.37 40.26 2.47
N ALA A 213 -15.96 40.19 3.66
CA ALA A 213 -17.28 40.78 3.96
C ALA A 213 -18.34 40.46 2.88
N GLY A 214 -18.38 39.20 2.42
CA GLY A 214 -19.34 38.71 1.42
C GLY A 214 -19.03 39.09 -0.04
N ARG A 215 -17.99 39.88 -0.31
CA ARG A 215 -17.56 40.25 -1.68
C ARG A 215 -16.39 39.38 -2.14
N ASP A 216 -16.40 39.01 -3.42
CA ASP A 216 -15.25 38.32 -4.04
C ASP A 216 -14.06 39.28 -4.12
N CYS A 217 -12.86 38.77 -3.83
CA CYS A 217 -11.61 39.51 -3.92
C CYS A 217 -10.49 38.64 -4.51
N ALA A 218 -9.50 39.25 -5.14
CA ALA A 218 -8.36 38.56 -5.73
C ALA A 218 -7.04 39.29 -5.47
N PHE A 219 -6.00 38.53 -5.12
CA PHE A 219 -4.68 39.05 -4.79
C PHE A 219 -3.60 38.38 -5.64
N ARG A 220 -2.74 39.18 -6.27
CA ARG A 220 -1.69 38.70 -7.17
C ARG A 220 -0.39 38.46 -6.42
N ALA A 221 0.22 37.30 -6.61
CA ALA A 221 1.57 36.99 -6.15
C ALA A 221 2.56 37.07 -7.33
N ARG A 222 3.59 37.92 -7.23
CA ARG A 222 4.62 38.03 -8.28
C ARG A 222 5.64 36.90 -8.21
N ARG A 223 5.88 36.33 -7.02
CA ARG A 223 6.87 35.26 -6.74
C ARG A 223 6.20 33.96 -6.29
N GLY A 224 5.37 33.97 -5.25
CA GLY A 224 4.70 32.75 -4.84
C GLY A 224 3.63 32.92 -3.75
N VAL A 225 2.86 31.84 -3.57
CA VAL A 225 1.84 31.71 -2.53
C VAL A 225 2.28 30.65 -1.53
N ILE A 226 2.24 30.96 -0.24
CA ILE A 226 2.58 30.06 0.86
C ILE A 226 1.30 29.72 1.65
N LEU A 227 0.92 28.45 1.67
CA LEU A 227 -0.24 27.94 2.38
C LEU A 227 0.13 27.55 3.82
N THR A 228 -0.47 28.23 4.80
CA THR A 228 -0.28 27.98 6.25
C THR A 228 -1.62 28.02 7.02
N ALA A 229 -2.72 27.68 6.34
CA ALA A 229 -4.09 27.81 6.80
C ALA A 229 -4.58 26.62 7.67
N GLY A 230 -3.73 26.11 8.56
CA GLY A 230 -4.10 25.01 9.47
C GLY A 230 -4.23 23.63 8.79
N GLY A 231 -4.64 22.65 9.60
CA GLY A 231 -4.94 21.28 9.20
C GLY A 231 -6.42 21.08 8.89
N PHE A 232 -6.97 19.90 9.16
CA PHE A 232 -8.36 19.55 8.83
C PHE A 232 -9.12 18.88 9.98
N ALA A 233 -8.67 19.10 11.23
CA ALA A 233 -9.25 18.50 12.43
C ALA A 233 -10.72 18.89 12.69
N LEU A 234 -11.22 19.99 12.13
CA LEU A 234 -12.64 20.39 12.23
C LEU A 234 -13.45 20.10 10.95
N ASN A 235 -12.87 19.40 9.97
CA ASN A 235 -13.56 18.97 8.76
C ASN A 235 -13.98 17.50 8.88
N GLN A 236 -15.23 17.26 9.27
CA GLN A 236 -15.72 15.90 9.50
C GLN A 236 -15.64 15.00 8.27
N ASP A 237 -15.83 15.53 7.06
CA ASP A 237 -15.77 14.71 5.84
C ASP A 237 -14.34 14.27 5.54
N MET A 238 -13.37 15.19 5.70
CA MET A 238 -11.96 14.83 5.59
C MET A 238 -11.52 13.88 6.70
N LEU A 239 -12.02 14.04 7.94
CA LEU A 239 -11.76 13.09 9.01
C LEU A 239 -12.32 11.69 8.68
N ARG A 240 -13.58 11.59 8.26
CA ARG A 240 -14.19 10.30 7.86
C ARG A 240 -13.38 9.60 6.79
N HIS A 241 -12.88 10.35 5.82
CA HIS A 241 -12.17 9.78 4.68
C HIS A 241 -10.73 9.42 5.00
N HIS A 242 -10.02 10.24 5.78
CA HIS A 242 -8.58 10.08 5.97
C HIS A 242 -8.18 9.52 7.34
N VAL A 243 -8.81 9.96 8.43
CA VAL A 243 -8.45 9.59 9.80
C VAL A 243 -9.70 9.39 10.67
N PRO A 244 -10.55 8.38 10.35
CA PRO A 244 -11.85 8.21 10.98
C PRO A 244 -11.78 7.94 12.49
N GLN A 245 -10.66 7.41 12.98
CA GLN A 245 -10.45 7.15 14.40
C GLN A 245 -10.54 8.44 15.24
N LEU A 246 -10.13 9.57 14.68
CA LEU A 246 -10.16 10.87 15.37
C LEU A 246 -11.59 11.35 15.64
N LEU A 247 -12.61 10.79 14.97
CA LEU A 247 -14.02 11.10 15.23
C LEU A 247 -14.50 10.60 16.60
N SER A 248 -13.77 9.65 17.21
CA SER A 248 -14.08 9.12 18.54
C SER A 248 -13.42 9.89 19.69
N VAL A 249 -12.56 10.86 19.36
CA VAL A 249 -11.86 11.73 20.31
C VAL A 249 -12.80 12.84 20.78
N ARG A 250 -12.69 13.23 22.04
CA ARG A 250 -13.62 14.17 22.69
C ARG A 250 -13.40 15.62 22.22
N GLU A 251 -12.14 16.06 22.12
CA GLU A 251 -11.79 17.45 21.81
C GLU A 251 -10.71 17.55 20.74
N TYR A 252 -10.77 18.60 19.91
CA TYR A 252 -9.75 18.87 18.91
C TYR A 252 -8.90 20.08 19.29
N SER A 253 -7.58 19.92 19.25
CA SER A 253 -6.62 21.03 19.37
C SER A 253 -6.60 21.80 18.05
N ALA A 254 -7.63 22.58 17.81
CA ALA A 254 -7.92 23.20 16.53
C ALA A 254 -8.68 24.53 16.70
N THR A 255 -8.69 25.33 15.65
CA THR A 255 -9.56 26.48 15.49
C THR A 255 -10.44 26.26 14.27
N GLU A 256 -11.47 27.08 14.06
CA GLU A 256 -12.30 27.00 12.85
C GLU A 256 -11.47 27.05 11.53
N GLY A 257 -10.23 27.56 11.58
CA GLY A 257 -9.28 27.58 10.47
C GLY A 257 -8.82 26.20 10.02
N ASP A 258 -8.92 25.19 10.89
CA ASP A 258 -8.53 23.80 10.64
C ASP A 258 -9.61 23.02 9.87
N ASP A 259 -10.07 23.59 8.76
CA ASP A 259 -11.12 23.04 7.88
C ASP A 259 -10.56 22.36 6.61
N GLY A 260 -9.24 22.24 6.52
CA GLY A 260 -8.53 21.68 5.38
C GLY A 260 -8.57 22.53 4.11
N SER A 261 -8.99 23.79 4.18
CA SER A 261 -9.06 24.66 2.99
C SER A 261 -7.71 24.82 2.30
N GLY A 262 -6.63 25.09 3.04
CA GLY A 262 -5.27 25.19 2.48
C GLY A 262 -4.84 23.91 1.77
N ILE A 263 -5.03 22.75 2.43
CA ILE A 263 -4.69 21.44 1.89
C ILE A 263 -5.47 21.16 0.59
N ARG A 264 -6.78 21.39 0.58
CA ARG A 264 -7.61 21.16 -0.61
C ARG A 264 -7.26 22.09 -1.77
N MET A 265 -6.92 23.36 -1.50
CA MET A 265 -6.44 24.28 -2.53
C MET A 265 -5.11 23.81 -3.13
N GLY A 266 -4.14 23.41 -2.30
CA GLY A 266 -2.86 22.90 -2.78
C GLY A 266 -3.01 21.56 -3.53
N HIS A 267 -3.89 20.67 -3.07
CA HIS A 267 -4.15 19.41 -3.74
C HIS A 267 -4.82 19.61 -5.09
N ALA A 268 -5.81 20.52 -5.17
CA ALA A 268 -6.44 20.89 -6.43
C ALA A 268 -5.45 21.51 -7.43
N ALA A 269 -4.36 22.11 -6.98
CA ALA A 269 -3.28 22.61 -7.84
C ALA A 269 -2.36 21.50 -8.40
N GLY A 270 -2.59 20.24 -8.02
CA GLY A 270 -1.76 19.08 -8.36
C GLY A 270 -0.87 18.60 -7.21
N GLY A 271 -0.97 19.20 -6.02
CA GLY A 271 -0.11 18.86 -4.88
C GLY A 271 -0.40 17.46 -4.35
N MET A 272 0.63 16.65 -4.17
CA MET A 272 0.52 15.34 -3.54
C MET A 272 0.15 15.51 -2.06
N LEU A 273 -0.78 14.70 -1.58
CA LEU A 273 -1.11 14.59 -0.17
C LEU A 273 -0.22 13.54 0.50
N TRP A 274 0.17 13.79 1.74
CA TRP A 274 1.02 12.86 2.48
C TRP A 274 0.57 12.73 3.93
N ARG A 275 0.53 11.47 4.41
CA ARG A 275 0.22 11.10 5.81
C ARG A 275 -1.13 11.62 6.30
N MET A 276 -2.11 11.72 5.40
CA MET A 276 -3.46 12.19 5.73
C MET A 276 -4.15 11.31 6.79
N ASP A 277 -3.70 10.07 6.95
CA ASP A 277 -4.15 9.09 7.95
C ASP A 277 -3.49 9.23 9.33
N GLN A 278 -2.62 10.22 9.52
CA GLN A 278 -1.87 10.42 10.76
C GLN A 278 -2.41 11.59 11.59
N ALA A 279 -2.41 11.40 12.91
CA ALA A 279 -2.80 12.40 13.89
C ALA A 279 -1.94 12.34 15.16
N GLU A 280 -1.88 13.47 15.86
CA GLU A 280 -1.53 13.54 17.27
C GLU A 280 -2.77 13.20 18.09
N VAL A 281 -2.60 12.37 19.11
CA VAL A 281 -3.69 11.96 20.01
C VAL A 281 -3.14 11.87 21.42
N ALA A 282 -3.57 12.77 22.28
CA ALA A 282 -3.20 12.79 23.69
C ALA A 282 -4.19 11.99 24.55
N LEU A 283 -3.65 11.15 25.44
CA LEU A 283 -4.37 10.52 26.54
C LEU A 283 -3.72 10.89 27.89
N PRO A 284 -3.97 12.11 28.40
CA PRO A 284 -3.25 12.68 29.55
C PRO A 284 -3.74 12.16 30.92
N ILE A 285 -4.10 10.88 31.02
CA ILE A 285 -4.64 10.28 32.26
C ILE A 285 -3.53 10.08 33.30
N THR A 286 -2.30 9.84 32.85
CA THR A 286 -1.14 9.65 33.73
C THR A 286 -0.61 10.95 34.31
N ILE A 287 -1.31 12.08 34.19
CA ILE A 287 -0.96 13.34 34.88
C ILE A 287 -1.88 13.54 36.10
N PRO A 288 -1.33 13.65 37.33
CA PRO A 288 0.10 13.76 37.64
C PRO A 288 0.86 12.44 37.42
N ASN A 289 2.15 12.51 37.07
CA ASN A 289 2.97 11.35 36.66
C ASN A 289 3.04 10.21 37.68
N ARG A 290 2.59 10.41 38.93
CA ARG A 290 2.39 9.33 39.91
C ARG A 290 1.49 8.24 39.34
N LEU A 291 0.42 8.60 38.63
CA LEU A 291 -0.47 7.65 37.97
C LEU A 291 0.23 6.83 36.86
N GLY A 292 1.32 7.37 36.31
CA GLY A 292 2.24 6.64 35.45
C GLY A 292 2.91 5.45 36.13
N ARG A 293 2.82 5.28 37.46
CA ARG A 293 3.25 4.06 38.17
C ARG A 293 2.32 2.87 37.96
N GLY A 294 1.05 3.11 37.60
CA GLY A 294 0.10 2.07 37.21
C GLY A 294 0.46 1.40 35.88
N ILE A 295 -0.41 0.48 35.45
CA ILE A 295 -0.23 -0.24 34.17
C ILE A 295 -1.42 -0.08 33.23
N TYR A 296 -1.13 0.22 31.95
CA TYR A 296 -2.17 0.29 30.92
C TYR A 296 -2.47 -1.09 30.34
N LEU A 297 -3.76 -1.44 30.30
CA LEU A 297 -4.27 -2.74 29.91
C LEU A 297 -5.05 -2.66 28.60
N ASP A 298 -4.89 -3.67 27.74
CA ASP A 298 -5.71 -3.85 26.53
C ASP A 298 -7.06 -4.50 26.85
N ALA A 299 -7.89 -4.72 25.83
CA ALA A 299 -9.21 -5.36 25.96
C ALA A 299 -9.20 -6.81 26.47
N ARG A 300 -8.02 -7.40 26.70
CA ARG A 300 -7.86 -8.74 27.28
C ARG A 300 -7.21 -8.68 28.66
N GLY A 301 -6.98 -7.51 29.24
CA GLY A 301 -6.31 -7.37 30.54
C GLY A 301 -4.79 -7.51 30.48
N ARG A 302 -4.15 -7.29 29.31
CA ARG A 302 -2.69 -7.39 29.15
C ARG A 302 -2.03 -6.02 29.10
N ARG A 303 -0.89 -5.88 29.77
CA ARG A 303 -0.05 -4.68 29.68
C ARG A 303 0.53 -4.51 28.27
N PHE A 304 0.46 -3.31 27.69
CA PHE A 304 0.84 -3.11 26.28
C PHE A 304 1.82 -1.96 26.00
N ILE A 305 2.17 -1.12 26.98
CA ILE A 305 3.02 0.06 26.75
C ILE A 305 3.84 0.42 27.99
N ASN A 306 4.91 1.17 27.78
CA ASN A 306 5.62 1.87 28.84
C ASN A 306 4.83 3.13 29.29
N GLU A 307 4.41 3.20 30.54
CA GLU A 307 3.54 4.28 31.04
C GLU A 307 4.26 5.56 31.44
N ASP A 308 5.60 5.56 31.50
CA ASP A 308 6.41 6.76 31.76
C ASP A 308 6.81 7.52 30.47
N THR A 309 6.27 7.10 29.32
CA THR A 309 6.45 7.78 28.03
C THR A 309 5.50 8.97 27.84
N TYR A 310 5.67 9.70 26.74
CA TYR A 310 4.77 10.78 26.33
C TYR A 310 3.33 10.28 26.17
N TYR A 311 2.37 10.95 26.82
CA TYR A 311 0.94 10.61 26.77
C TYR A 311 0.36 10.66 25.35
N GLY A 312 0.99 11.37 24.40
CA GLY A 312 0.61 11.30 22.99
C GLY A 312 1.01 9.98 22.31
N HIS A 313 2.09 9.33 22.76
CA HIS A 313 2.39 7.97 22.30
C HIS A 313 1.38 6.96 22.85
N ILE A 314 0.97 7.14 24.11
CA ILE A 314 -0.07 6.30 24.73
C ILE A 314 -1.39 6.47 23.96
N GLY A 315 -1.78 7.70 23.65
CA GLY A 315 -3.00 7.97 22.89
C GLY A 315 -2.95 7.42 21.47
N VAL A 316 -1.85 7.62 20.73
CA VAL A 316 -1.69 7.08 19.36
C VAL A 316 -1.68 5.55 19.36
N GLU A 317 -0.93 4.90 20.26
CA GLU A 317 -0.89 3.44 20.36
C GLU A 317 -2.27 2.88 20.69
N THR A 318 -2.97 3.49 21.64
CA THR A 318 -4.30 3.04 22.07
C THR A 318 -5.35 3.27 20.98
N LEU A 319 -5.43 4.47 20.40
CA LEU A 319 -6.45 4.80 19.41
C LEU A 319 -6.27 4.00 18.13
N PHE A 320 -5.05 3.96 17.57
CA PHE A 320 -4.81 3.38 16.24
C PHE A 320 -4.51 1.89 16.24
N ARG A 321 -4.02 1.30 17.35
CA ARG A 321 -3.72 -0.14 17.38
C ARG A 321 -4.68 -0.96 18.22
N ARG A 322 -5.38 -0.36 19.18
CA ARG A 322 -6.22 -1.05 20.18
C ARG A 322 -7.69 -0.64 20.03
N ASP A 323 -8.02 0.03 18.93
CA ASP A 323 -9.35 0.55 18.59
C ASP A 323 -9.93 1.44 19.69
N GLY A 324 -9.09 2.27 20.32
CA GLY A 324 -9.51 3.16 21.39
C GLY A 324 -9.90 2.43 22.68
N ARG A 325 -9.48 1.18 22.88
CA ARG A 325 -9.80 0.39 24.08
C ARG A 325 -8.59 0.20 24.98
N ALA A 326 -8.58 0.91 26.11
CA ALA A 326 -7.60 0.72 27.17
C ALA A 326 -8.22 0.98 28.55
N TRP A 327 -7.56 0.47 29.58
CA TRP A 327 -7.83 0.72 30.99
C TRP A 327 -6.53 1.00 31.72
N LEU A 328 -6.55 1.80 32.78
CA LEU A 328 -5.39 2.01 33.65
C LEU A 328 -5.67 1.36 35.00
N LEU A 329 -4.87 0.36 35.36
CA LEU A 329 -4.92 -0.29 36.66
C LEU A 329 -3.98 0.41 37.65
N LEU A 330 -4.52 0.71 38.83
CA LEU A 330 -3.86 1.38 39.95
C LEU A 330 -4.15 0.60 41.24
N ASP A 331 -3.36 0.86 42.27
CA ASP A 331 -3.59 0.40 43.64
C ASP A 331 -3.68 1.61 44.59
N ASP A 332 -4.03 1.39 45.86
CA ASP A 332 -4.28 2.46 46.84
C ASP A 332 -3.03 3.33 47.10
N ALA A 333 -1.83 2.76 46.97
CA ALA A 333 -0.58 3.49 47.17
C ALA A 333 -0.28 4.46 46.01
N ILE A 334 -0.80 4.17 44.81
CA ILE A 334 -0.58 4.98 43.61
C ILE A 334 -1.74 5.95 43.38
N TYR A 335 -2.97 5.54 43.68
CA TYR A 335 -4.17 6.26 43.30
C TYR A 335 -4.22 7.67 43.90
N GLU A 336 -4.44 8.64 43.02
CA GLU A 336 -4.77 10.03 43.36
C GLU A 336 -5.72 10.59 42.30
N ARG A 337 -6.45 11.66 42.62
CA ARG A 337 -7.33 12.31 41.65
C ARG A 337 -6.49 12.87 40.50
N ASN A 338 -6.80 12.46 39.27
CA ASN A 338 -6.15 13.00 38.08
C ASN A 338 -6.66 14.42 37.76
N LEU A 339 -6.01 15.10 36.81
CA LEU A 339 -6.38 16.46 36.38
C LEU A 339 -7.83 16.60 35.88
N PHE A 340 -8.47 15.48 35.52
CA PHE A 340 -9.81 15.44 34.93
C PHE A 340 -10.86 14.87 35.90
N ASP A 341 -10.51 14.67 37.18
CA ASP A 341 -11.34 14.11 38.25
C ASP A 341 -12.03 12.78 37.87
N MET A 342 -11.35 11.94 37.07
CA MET A 342 -11.87 10.65 36.62
C MET A 342 -12.10 9.72 37.81
N GLN A 343 -13.28 9.10 37.86
CA GLN A 343 -13.60 8.09 38.85
C GLN A 343 -13.25 6.68 38.33
N PRO A 344 -12.80 5.75 39.19
CA PRO A 344 -12.62 4.36 38.81
C PRO A 344 -13.93 3.75 38.32
N ALA A 345 -13.86 2.98 37.24
CA ALA A 345 -15.00 2.23 36.73
C ALA A 345 -15.26 0.99 37.59
N PHE A 346 -14.19 0.42 38.17
CA PHE A 346 -14.22 -0.72 39.08
C PHE A 346 -13.25 -0.48 40.24
N VAL A 347 -13.63 -0.96 41.43
CA VAL A 347 -12.81 -0.96 42.64
C VAL A 347 -12.98 -2.32 43.31
N GLY A 348 -11.89 -2.99 43.63
CA GLY A 348 -11.93 -4.34 44.21
C GLY A 348 -10.81 -4.58 45.22
N GLU A 349 -11.02 -5.51 46.15
CA GLU A 349 -10.03 -5.89 47.18
C GLU A 349 -8.96 -6.85 46.61
N SER A 350 -9.19 -7.38 45.40
CA SER A 350 -8.21 -8.21 44.69
C SER A 350 -8.20 -7.96 43.18
N VAL A 351 -7.08 -8.29 42.53
CA VAL A 351 -6.94 -8.26 41.06
C VAL A 351 -7.94 -9.21 40.39
N ALA A 352 -8.26 -10.35 41.02
CA ALA A 352 -9.23 -11.31 40.51
C ALA A 352 -10.67 -10.75 40.50
N GLU A 353 -11.04 -9.95 41.50
CA GLU A 353 -12.33 -9.24 41.51
C GLU A 353 -12.40 -8.22 40.36
N ILE A 354 -11.36 -7.40 40.17
CA ILE A 354 -11.28 -6.46 39.04
C ILE A 354 -11.37 -7.20 37.70
N GLU A 355 -10.67 -8.34 37.56
CA GLU A 355 -10.68 -9.17 36.35
C GLU A 355 -12.09 -9.65 36.00
N ALA A 356 -12.81 -10.18 36.99
CA ALA A 356 -14.15 -10.70 36.85
C ALA A 356 -15.18 -9.60 36.54
N GLU A 357 -15.14 -8.49 37.28
CA GLU A 357 -16.09 -7.39 37.12
C GLU A 357 -15.90 -6.62 35.81
N ALA A 358 -14.66 -6.39 35.40
CA ALA A 358 -14.35 -5.73 34.14
C ALA A 358 -14.58 -6.63 32.91
N GLY A 359 -14.83 -7.93 33.11
CA GLY A 359 -15.09 -8.90 32.04
C GLY A 359 -13.85 -9.27 31.23
N PHE A 360 -12.66 -9.24 31.85
CA PHE A 360 -11.44 -9.75 31.22
C PHE A 360 -11.43 -11.29 31.20
N PRO A 361 -10.71 -11.92 30.26
CA PRO A 361 -10.56 -13.38 30.27
C PRO A 361 -9.91 -13.88 31.57
N GLU A 362 -10.47 -14.96 32.11
CA GLU A 362 -10.02 -15.57 33.38
C GLU A 362 -8.51 -15.82 33.40
N GLY A 363 -7.86 -15.35 34.47
CA GLY A 363 -6.44 -15.51 34.78
C GLY A 363 -5.48 -14.58 34.00
N VAL A 364 -5.96 -13.81 33.02
CA VAL A 364 -5.06 -13.00 32.17
C VAL A 364 -4.57 -11.73 32.88
N LEU A 365 -5.46 -11.01 33.57
CA LEU A 365 -5.08 -9.82 34.33
C LEU A 365 -4.24 -10.22 35.53
N GLN A 366 -4.64 -11.29 36.24
CA GLN A 366 -3.87 -11.83 37.35
C GLN A 366 -2.42 -12.16 36.93
N ALA A 367 -2.24 -12.93 35.85
CA ALA A 367 -0.91 -13.25 35.32
C ALA A 367 -0.11 -12.02 34.87
N THR A 368 -0.81 -11.00 34.33
CA THR A 368 -0.19 -9.73 33.93
C THR A 368 0.35 -8.97 35.16
N VAL A 369 -0.44 -8.85 36.22
CA VAL A 369 -0.05 -8.17 37.45
C VAL A 369 1.03 -8.95 38.20
N GLU A 370 0.92 -10.28 38.31
CA GLU A 370 1.96 -11.12 38.91
C GLU A 370 3.29 -11.00 38.18
N PHE A 371 3.27 -10.99 36.84
CA PHE A 371 4.47 -10.79 36.04
C PHE A 371 5.05 -9.40 36.31
N TYR A 372 4.23 -8.35 36.28
CA TYR A 372 4.69 -6.98 36.52
C TYR A 372 5.30 -6.83 37.92
N ASN A 373 4.59 -7.26 38.97
CA ASN A 373 5.02 -7.14 40.36
C ASN A 373 6.36 -7.83 40.61
N ARG A 374 6.53 -9.07 40.12
CA ARG A 374 7.78 -9.83 40.28
C ARG A 374 9.01 -9.12 39.73
N HIS A 375 8.86 -8.32 38.67
CA HIS A 375 9.96 -7.56 38.09
C HIS A 375 10.07 -6.15 38.71
N ALA A 376 8.94 -5.49 38.99
CA ALA A 376 8.91 -4.19 39.65
C ALA A 376 9.55 -4.23 41.05
N GLU A 377 9.39 -5.33 41.80
CA GLU A 377 10.08 -5.57 43.09
C GLU A 377 11.61 -5.56 42.98
N ARG A 378 12.15 -5.91 41.80
CA ARG A 378 13.58 -5.86 41.51
C ARG A 378 14.02 -4.53 40.86
N GLY A 379 13.10 -3.60 40.64
CA GLY A 379 13.36 -2.36 39.90
C GLY A 379 13.55 -2.57 38.40
N GLU A 380 12.99 -3.64 37.82
CA GLU A 380 13.13 -4.00 36.41
C GLU A 380 11.79 -3.97 35.67
N ASP A 381 11.82 -3.66 34.37
CA ASP A 381 10.70 -3.87 33.44
C ASP A 381 11.20 -4.51 32.14
N PRO A 382 11.18 -5.85 32.03
CA PRO A 382 11.72 -6.54 30.86
C PRO A 382 10.85 -6.41 29.61
N LEU A 383 9.60 -5.96 29.73
CA LEU A 383 8.69 -5.87 28.59
C LEU A 383 8.79 -4.54 27.88
N PHE A 384 8.82 -3.45 28.64
CA PHE A 384 8.70 -2.10 28.08
C PHE A 384 9.77 -1.12 28.59
N GLY A 385 10.66 -1.54 29.50
CA GLY A 385 11.78 -0.71 29.96
C GLY A 385 11.38 0.52 30.78
N LYS A 386 10.23 0.50 31.45
CA LYS A 386 9.80 1.55 32.38
C LYS A 386 10.87 1.81 33.44
N ARG A 387 11.20 3.08 33.69
CA ARG A 387 12.26 3.46 34.63
C ARG A 387 11.96 3.06 36.06
N ALA A 388 13.00 2.77 36.82
CA ALA A 388 12.91 2.40 38.24
C ALA A 388 12.09 3.39 39.08
N ASP A 389 12.23 4.69 38.85
CA ASP A 389 11.48 5.72 39.59
C ASP A 389 9.96 5.65 39.36
N PHE A 390 9.51 5.00 38.28
CA PHE A 390 8.11 4.79 37.92
C PHE A 390 7.64 3.35 38.20
N LEU A 391 8.52 2.45 38.61
CA LEU A 391 8.13 1.09 38.99
C LEU A 391 7.53 1.07 40.39
N SER A 392 6.40 0.40 40.53
CA SER A 392 5.73 0.18 41.80
C SER A 392 4.96 -1.14 41.70
N PRO A 393 5.30 -2.16 42.50
CA PRO A 393 4.43 -3.34 42.62
C PRO A 393 3.00 -2.91 42.97
N LEU A 394 2.01 -3.47 42.28
CA LEU A 394 0.59 -3.27 42.54
C LEU A 394 0.13 -4.30 43.57
N THR A 395 0.26 -3.98 44.85
CA THR A 395 0.01 -4.91 45.96
C THR A 395 -0.84 -4.33 47.09
N HIS A 396 -1.23 -3.05 47.00
CA HIS A 396 -1.99 -2.35 48.03
C HIS A 396 -3.47 -2.21 47.65
N PRO A 397 -4.36 -3.10 48.11
CA PRO A 397 -5.79 -2.93 47.88
C PRO A 397 -6.35 -1.69 48.63
N PRO A 398 -7.48 -1.12 48.18
CA PRO A 398 -8.24 -1.54 47.01
C PRO A 398 -7.55 -1.22 45.67
N PHE A 399 -7.75 -2.08 44.68
CA PHE A 399 -7.32 -1.86 43.30
C PHE A 399 -8.37 -1.04 42.56
N ALA A 400 -7.93 -0.07 41.76
CA ALA A 400 -8.80 0.80 40.98
C ALA A 400 -8.53 0.64 39.48
N LEU A 401 -9.58 0.42 38.69
CA LEU A 401 -9.49 0.34 37.23
C LEU A 401 -10.16 1.57 36.60
N LEU A 402 -9.37 2.47 36.01
CA LEU A 402 -9.88 3.61 35.24
C LEU A 402 -10.26 3.16 33.83
N ASP A 403 -11.44 3.57 33.36
CA ASP A 403 -11.88 3.35 31.98
C ASP A 403 -11.30 4.44 31.06
N CYS A 404 -10.34 4.04 30.22
CA CYS A 404 -9.62 4.95 29.33
C CYS A 404 -10.14 4.85 27.89
N ARG A 405 -11.27 4.17 27.65
CA ARG A 405 -11.79 3.94 26.30
C ARG A 405 -12.25 5.24 25.65
N THR A 406 -12.29 5.28 24.32
CA THR A 406 -12.97 6.37 23.61
C THR A 406 -14.48 6.29 23.88
N GLY A 407 -15.14 7.44 24.01
CA GLY A 407 -16.58 7.53 24.28
C GLY A 407 -17.03 7.29 25.73
N THR A 408 -16.12 6.98 26.68
CA THR A 408 -16.47 6.72 28.10
C THR A 408 -16.24 7.92 29.02
N GLY A 409 -15.96 9.10 28.47
CA GLY A 409 -15.70 10.33 29.22
C GLY A 409 -14.21 10.66 29.44
N ALA A 410 -13.31 9.71 29.13
CA ALA A 410 -11.86 9.92 29.17
C ALA A 410 -11.42 11.15 28.33
N PRO A 411 -10.39 11.90 28.79
CA PRO A 411 -10.01 13.20 28.25
C PRO A 411 -9.17 13.10 26.97
N TRP A 412 -9.72 12.44 25.95
CA TRP A 412 -9.07 12.32 24.64
C TRP A 412 -9.05 13.66 23.90
N SER A 413 -7.87 14.11 23.51
CA SER A 413 -7.72 15.25 22.59
C SER A 413 -6.80 14.92 21.43
N GLY A 414 -6.96 15.57 20.27
CA GLY A 414 -6.06 15.34 19.15
C GLY A 414 -6.16 16.36 18.02
N PHE A 415 -5.26 16.24 17.05
CA PHE A 415 -5.27 17.03 15.82
C PHE A 415 -4.55 16.33 14.68
N THR A 416 -4.87 16.71 13.44
CA THR A 416 -4.31 16.12 12.22
C THR A 416 -2.88 16.59 11.97
N VAL A 417 -1.98 15.70 11.54
CA VAL A 417 -0.58 16.02 11.19
C VAL A 417 -0.23 15.77 9.72
N GLY A 418 -1.15 15.16 8.97
CA GLY A 418 -1.08 15.03 7.50
C GLY A 418 -1.41 16.32 6.76
N GLY A 419 -0.93 16.43 5.52
CA GLY A 419 -1.16 17.60 4.67
C GLY A 419 -0.47 17.48 3.31
N LEU A 420 -0.11 18.61 2.72
CA LEU A 420 0.62 18.65 1.44
C LEU A 420 2.05 18.11 1.59
N ALA A 421 2.47 17.26 0.66
CA ALA A 421 3.85 16.85 0.51
C ALA A 421 4.70 18.06 0.11
N THR A 422 5.84 18.25 0.77
CA THR A 422 6.70 19.41 0.51
C THR A 422 8.19 19.07 0.51
N GLY A 423 8.96 19.84 -0.24
CA GLY A 423 10.41 19.88 -0.16
C GLY A 423 10.92 20.39 1.20
N CYS A 424 12.25 20.39 1.38
CA CYS A 424 12.86 20.92 2.61
C CYS A 424 12.72 22.45 2.74
N ASP A 425 12.41 23.15 1.65
CA ASP A 425 12.20 24.60 1.59
C ASP A 425 10.73 24.97 1.40
N GLY A 426 9.82 24.00 1.56
CA GLY A 426 8.38 24.22 1.59
C GLY A 426 7.71 24.23 0.20
N GLU A 427 8.43 23.97 -0.89
CA GLU A 427 7.81 23.79 -2.21
C GLU A 427 6.77 22.66 -2.14
N VAL A 428 5.56 22.89 -2.62
CA VAL A 428 4.56 21.80 -2.73
C VAL A 428 4.96 20.89 -3.88
N LEU A 429 5.00 19.59 -3.61
CA LEU A 429 5.41 18.57 -4.59
C LEU A 429 4.19 17.91 -5.21
N ASP A 430 4.27 17.55 -6.49
CA ASP A 430 3.30 16.69 -7.18
C ASP A 430 3.59 15.19 -6.94
N ALA A 431 2.88 14.31 -7.66
CA ALA A 431 3.01 12.86 -7.51
C ALA A 431 4.35 12.31 -8.05
N GLU A 432 4.96 13.03 -8.98
CA GLU A 432 6.27 12.75 -9.57
C GLU A 432 7.41 13.25 -8.66
N GLY A 433 7.10 14.10 -7.69
CA GLY A 433 8.05 14.70 -6.75
C GLY A 433 8.63 16.02 -7.24
N ASP A 434 8.07 16.59 -8.31
CA ASP A 434 8.45 17.89 -8.86
C ASP A 434 7.71 19.02 -8.12
N ALA A 435 8.35 20.19 -8.02
CA ALA A 435 7.79 21.34 -7.34
C ALA A 435 6.73 22.04 -8.20
N ILE A 436 5.55 22.31 -7.63
CA ILE A 436 4.51 23.11 -8.27
C ILE A 436 4.96 24.57 -8.33
N PRO A 437 5.13 25.16 -9.54
CA PRO A 437 5.70 26.50 -9.65
C PRO A 437 4.86 27.55 -8.91
N GLY A 438 5.54 28.34 -8.07
CA GLY A 438 4.91 29.42 -7.30
C GLY A 438 4.07 28.96 -6.10
N LEU A 439 4.06 27.68 -5.74
CA LEU A 439 3.27 27.15 -4.62
C LEU A 439 4.15 26.54 -3.53
N TYR A 440 3.92 27.00 -2.30
CA TYR A 440 4.62 26.57 -1.11
C TYR A 440 3.62 26.25 0.02
N ALA A 441 4.02 25.44 0.99
CA ALA A 441 3.23 25.17 2.18
C ALA A 441 4.11 24.92 3.41
N ALA A 442 3.60 25.28 4.60
CA ALA A 442 4.25 25.05 5.88
C ALA A 442 3.24 24.92 7.02
N GLY A 443 3.70 24.50 8.19
CA GLY A 443 2.83 24.17 9.32
C GLY A 443 1.85 23.06 8.97
N ARG A 444 0.67 23.02 9.60
CA ARG A 444 -0.30 21.93 9.42
C ARG A 444 -1.03 21.90 8.07
N SER A 445 -0.76 22.85 7.16
CA SER A 445 -1.16 22.71 5.76
C SER A 445 -0.20 21.81 4.97
N ALA A 446 1.03 21.63 5.45
CA ALA A 446 1.97 20.64 4.97
C ALA A 446 1.98 19.42 5.90
N ALA A 447 2.37 18.26 5.39
CA ALA A 447 2.63 17.11 6.24
C ALA A 447 3.84 17.38 7.13
N LEU A 448 3.68 17.19 8.45
CA LEU A 448 4.78 17.30 9.42
C LEU A 448 5.84 16.24 9.13
N PHE A 449 7.10 16.49 9.54
CA PHE A 449 8.17 15.52 9.30
C PHE A 449 8.02 14.20 10.08
N CYS A 450 7.17 14.15 11.11
CA CYS A 450 6.86 12.94 11.87
C CYS A 450 6.11 11.91 11.01
N GLY A 451 6.59 10.66 11.01
CA GLY A 451 5.98 9.57 10.27
C GLY A 451 4.71 9.09 10.93
N ARG A 452 4.85 8.24 11.95
CA ARG A 452 3.71 7.70 12.71
C ARG A 452 3.46 8.51 13.98
N GLY A 453 2.26 9.03 14.13
CA GLY A 453 1.88 9.83 15.30
C GLY A 453 2.61 11.17 15.40
N TYR A 454 2.97 11.56 16.62
CA TYR A 454 3.56 12.85 16.93
C TYR A 454 4.73 12.68 17.90
N ALA A 455 5.91 13.13 17.49
CA ALA A 455 7.19 12.78 18.12
C ALA A 455 7.35 13.27 19.57
N ALA A 456 6.81 14.44 19.89
CA ALA A 456 6.89 15.06 21.21
C ALA A 456 6.00 16.29 21.27
N SER A 457 5.56 16.69 22.48
CA SER A 457 4.85 17.97 22.62
C SER A 457 5.75 19.14 22.19
N GLY A 458 5.17 20.05 21.41
CA GLY A 458 5.83 21.22 20.83
C GLY A 458 6.44 21.05 19.44
N ILE A 459 6.41 19.85 18.85
CA ILE A 459 6.92 19.62 17.47
C ILE A 459 6.15 20.43 16.44
N SER A 460 4.82 20.55 16.54
CA SER A 460 4.03 21.31 15.57
C SER A 460 4.39 22.81 15.55
N LEU A 461 4.73 23.39 16.71
CA LEU A 461 5.23 24.76 16.76
C LEU A 461 6.65 24.85 16.20
N GLY A 462 7.56 23.94 16.61
CA GLY A 462 8.94 23.91 16.14
C GLY A 462 9.06 23.69 14.62
N ASP A 463 8.40 22.66 14.08
CA ASP A 463 8.29 22.38 12.64
C ASP A 463 7.67 23.59 11.91
N GLY A 464 6.54 24.08 12.41
CA GLY A 464 5.80 25.17 11.79
C GLY A 464 6.62 26.45 11.67
N THR A 465 7.31 26.87 12.73
CA THR A 465 8.18 28.04 12.66
C THR A 465 9.41 27.76 11.80
N PHE A 466 10.06 26.60 11.96
CA PHE A 466 11.30 26.29 11.24
C PHE A 466 11.08 26.22 9.72
N PHE A 467 10.14 25.40 9.25
CA PHE A 467 9.85 25.27 7.83
C PHE A 467 9.05 26.45 7.28
N GLY A 468 8.28 27.15 8.12
CA GLY A 468 7.68 28.44 7.76
C GLY A 468 8.74 29.46 7.35
N ARG A 469 9.82 29.62 8.14
CA ARG A 469 10.94 30.51 7.78
C ARG A 469 11.56 30.15 6.43
N ARG A 470 11.79 28.86 6.21
CA ARG A 470 12.40 28.37 4.96
C ARG A 470 11.51 28.64 3.75
N ALA A 471 10.21 28.35 3.86
CA ALA A 471 9.24 28.67 2.83
C ALA A 471 9.19 30.17 2.51
N GLY A 472 9.26 31.04 3.54
CA GLY A 472 9.36 32.49 3.37
C GLY A 472 10.57 32.92 2.55
N ARG A 473 11.78 32.46 2.93
CA ARG A 473 13.03 32.75 2.21
C ARG A 473 12.99 32.24 0.77
N ARG A 474 12.49 31.01 0.58
CA ARG A 474 12.44 30.38 -0.73
C ARG A 474 11.44 31.05 -1.65
N GLY A 475 10.24 31.34 -1.17
CA GLY A 475 9.22 32.09 -1.90
C GLY A 475 9.69 33.50 -2.28
N ALA A 476 10.47 34.16 -1.42
CA ALA A 476 11.10 35.43 -1.76
C ALA A 476 12.20 35.28 -2.83
N ALA A 477 12.98 34.20 -2.81
CA ALA A 477 14.04 33.96 -3.78
C ALA A 477 13.54 33.53 -5.18
N ASP A 478 12.29 33.09 -5.29
CA ASP A 478 11.69 32.65 -6.55
C ASP A 478 11.61 33.81 -7.55
N ARG A 479 12.41 33.73 -8.61
CA ARG A 479 12.56 34.82 -9.58
C ARG A 479 11.46 34.88 -10.62
N GLY A 480 10.45 34.01 -10.56
CA GLY A 480 9.26 34.08 -11.42
C GLY A 480 9.58 34.37 -12.88
N ARG A 481 10.23 33.45 -13.60
CA ARG A 481 10.63 33.68 -14.99
C ARG A 481 9.72 32.99 -15.99
N SER A 482 9.17 33.80 -16.90
CA SER A 482 9.00 33.43 -18.30
C SER A 482 10.37 33.04 -18.90
N GLY A 483 10.55 31.77 -19.25
CA GLY A 483 11.65 31.30 -20.12
C GLY A 483 12.70 30.39 -19.46
N GLY A 484 12.72 29.13 -19.91
CA GLY A 484 13.90 28.25 -20.03
C GLY A 484 14.47 27.67 -18.73
N ILE A 485 14.09 26.45 -18.39
CA ILE A 485 14.71 25.65 -17.33
C ILE A 485 16.13 25.25 -17.76
N VAL A 486 17.13 25.62 -16.97
CA VAL A 486 18.43 24.93 -16.92
C VAL A 486 18.46 24.15 -15.60
N PRO A 487 18.67 22.82 -15.61
CA PRO A 487 18.77 22.06 -14.37
C PRO A 487 20.10 22.36 -13.68
N LEU A 488 20.04 22.84 -12.44
CA LEU A 488 21.17 22.88 -11.53
C LEU A 488 21.32 21.49 -10.90
N ALA A 489 22.25 20.69 -11.43
CA ALA A 489 22.66 19.42 -10.85
C ALA A 489 23.50 19.67 -9.59
N PHE A 490 23.08 19.13 -8.44
CA PHE A 490 23.97 18.88 -7.30
C PHE A 490 24.39 17.39 -7.28
N PRO A 491 25.62 17.08 -6.83
CA PRO A 491 26.28 15.82 -7.15
C PRO A 491 25.85 14.69 -6.22
N LEU A 492 25.12 13.71 -6.76
CA LEU A 492 25.06 12.38 -6.18
C LEU A 492 26.34 11.63 -6.57
N LEU A 493 27.18 11.34 -5.57
CA LEU A 493 28.32 10.43 -5.68
C LEU A 493 27.86 9.08 -6.26
N ARG A 494 28.27 8.79 -7.51
CA ARG A 494 28.25 7.43 -8.09
C ARG A 494 29.69 6.94 -8.29
N PRO A 495 29.97 5.64 -8.08
CA PRO A 495 31.30 5.09 -8.30
C PRO A 495 31.63 5.04 -9.79
N ALA A 496 32.87 5.38 -10.14
CA ALA A 496 33.39 5.37 -11.50
C ALA A 496 33.34 3.98 -12.15
N ARG A 497 32.99 3.94 -13.45
CA ARG A 497 33.34 2.83 -14.35
C ARG A 497 33.98 3.38 -15.64
N PRO A 498 34.91 2.64 -16.26
CA PRO A 498 35.77 3.14 -17.31
C PRO A 498 35.08 3.13 -18.67
N GLY A 499 35.47 4.09 -19.52
CA GLY A 499 34.81 4.44 -20.76
C GLY A 499 35.00 3.45 -21.91
N ASN A 500 34.17 3.65 -22.93
CA ASN A 500 34.57 3.42 -24.31
C ASN A 500 33.74 4.30 -25.27
N SER A 501 34.43 4.81 -26.28
CA SER A 501 34.03 5.81 -27.26
C SER A 501 33.44 5.18 -28.52
N ALA A 502 32.38 5.78 -29.10
CA ALA A 502 32.17 5.92 -30.55
C ALA A 502 30.94 6.81 -30.85
N PRO A 503 30.96 7.68 -31.88
CA PRO A 503 29.89 8.62 -32.17
C PRO A 503 28.87 8.07 -33.19
N ARG A 504 27.59 8.37 -33.03
CA ARG A 504 26.56 8.18 -34.09
C ARG A 504 25.97 9.52 -34.53
N ARG A 505 25.92 9.67 -35.85
CA ARG A 505 25.53 10.86 -36.64
C ARG A 505 24.05 11.20 -36.50
N ARG A 506 23.75 12.52 -36.48
CA ARG A 506 22.44 13.11 -36.76
C ARG A 506 22.09 12.97 -38.24
N VAL A 507 20.84 12.68 -38.55
CA VAL A 507 20.21 12.94 -39.85
C VAL A 507 19.05 13.90 -39.61
N GLU A 508 19.15 15.08 -40.22
CA GLU A 508 18.08 16.07 -40.34
C GLU A 508 17.22 15.72 -41.56
N HIS A 509 15.90 15.85 -41.45
CA HIS A 509 15.04 16.03 -42.61
C HIS A 509 14.02 17.15 -42.35
N SER A 510 14.21 18.23 -43.10
CA SER A 510 13.31 19.36 -43.30
C SER A 510 12.45 19.13 -44.55
N GLY A 511 11.17 19.51 -44.52
CA GLY A 511 10.31 19.64 -45.70
C GLY A 511 8.87 20.06 -45.35
N PRO A 512 8.17 20.85 -46.18
CA PRO A 512 7.47 22.05 -45.69
C PRO A 512 5.94 22.05 -45.84
N PHE A 513 5.34 23.00 -45.11
CA PHE A 513 3.94 23.45 -45.12
C PHE A 513 3.46 23.99 -46.47
N PHE A 514 2.17 23.78 -46.79
CA PHE A 514 1.39 24.62 -47.71
C PHE A 514 -0.04 24.85 -47.18
N LEU A 515 -0.48 26.11 -47.30
CA LEU A 515 -1.81 26.66 -46.97
C LEU A 515 -2.79 26.52 -48.15
N GLY A 516 -4.08 26.38 -47.85
CA GLY A 516 -5.18 26.58 -48.81
C GLY A 516 -6.52 26.79 -48.09
N ALA A 517 -7.27 27.82 -48.47
CA ALA A 517 -8.47 28.33 -47.79
C ALA A 517 -9.76 28.26 -48.63
N GLY A 518 -10.90 27.99 -47.96
CA GLY A 518 -12.28 28.41 -48.26
C GLY A 518 -13.18 27.47 -49.11
N PRO A 519 -14.53 27.66 -49.16
CA PRO A 519 -15.45 28.38 -48.26
C PRO A 519 -16.83 27.69 -47.96
N LYS A 520 -17.52 28.22 -46.93
CA LYS A 520 -18.96 28.27 -46.52
C LYS A 520 -20.09 27.40 -47.14
N ASN A 521 -20.98 26.95 -46.22
CA ASN A 521 -22.47 26.77 -46.21
C ASN A 521 -22.87 25.34 -45.80
N SER A 522 -23.98 24.98 -45.14
CA SER A 522 -25.06 25.63 -44.39
C SER A 522 -25.96 24.49 -43.81
N VAL A 523 -26.75 24.79 -42.77
CA VAL A 523 -28.00 24.11 -42.33
C VAL A 523 -27.93 22.96 -41.28
N THR A 524 -28.88 23.09 -40.35
CA THR A 524 -29.32 22.41 -39.10
C THR A 524 -29.43 20.88 -39.04
N PHE A 525 -29.24 20.29 -37.85
CA PHE A 525 -30.00 19.16 -37.25
C PHE A 525 -29.83 19.19 -35.71
N SER A 526 -30.91 19.33 -34.93
CA SER A 526 -31.60 18.30 -34.11
C SER A 526 -30.72 17.54 -33.12
N GLY A 527 -31.25 17.35 -31.90
CA GLY A 527 -30.55 16.77 -30.76
C GLY A 527 -29.77 15.48 -31.03
N ALA A 528 -28.56 15.47 -30.52
CA ALA A 528 -27.77 14.29 -30.20
C ALA A 528 -26.95 14.62 -28.95
N THR A 529 -26.96 13.68 -28.02
CA THR A 529 -26.08 13.49 -26.87
C THR A 529 -24.67 14.04 -27.10
N MET A 530 -24.11 14.72 -26.10
CA MET A 530 -22.68 15.05 -26.09
C MET A 530 -21.88 13.75 -26.03
N ALA A 531 -21.44 13.27 -27.20
CA ALA A 531 -20.54 12.13 -27.32
C ALA A 531 -19.20 12.45 -26.63
N VAL A 532 -18.74 11.54 -25.78
CA VAL A 532 -17.46 11.59 -25.09
C VAL A 532 -16.32 11.51 -26.12
N SER A 533 -15.41 12.47 -26.11
CA SER A 533 -14.39 12.66 -27.16
C SER A 533 -13.18 11.70 -27.08
N ASP A 534 -13.23 10.65 -26.26
CA ASP A 534 -12.07 9.83 -25.89
C ASP A 534 -12.25 8.32 -26.19
N HIS A 535 -13.11 7.96 -27.14
CA HIS A 535 -13.13 6.61 -27.69
C HIS A 535 -11.80 6.31 -28.38
N VAL A 536 -10.97 5.48 -27.75
CA VAL A 536 -9.73 5.00 -28.36
C VAL A 536 -9.94 3.64 -28.99
N ASP A 537 -9.34 3.46 -30.16
CA ASP A 537 -9.24 2.15 -30.80
C ASP A 537 -8.19 1.26 -30.10
N LEU A 538 -8.13 -0.01 -30.50
CA LEU A 538 -7.19 -1.00 -29.98
C LEU A 538 -5.73 -0.54 -30.09
N GLU A 539 -5.33 0.08 -31.20
CA GLU A 539 -3.95 0.48 -31.43
C GLU A 539 -3.54 1.67 -30.55
N GLN A 540 -4.44 2.64 -30.35
CA GLN A 540 -4.25 3.74 -29.42
C GLN A 540 -4.20 3.26 -27.96
N PHE A 541 -5.06 2.30 -27.59
CA PHE A 541 -4.99 1.64 -26.29
C PHE A 541 -3.65 0.94 -26.08
N MET A 542 -3.23 0.13 -27.04
CA MET A 542 -1.96 -0.61 -26.98
C MET A 542 -0.76 0.35 -26.95
N ALA A 543 -0.79 1.45 -27.72
CA ALA A 543 0.24 2.49 -27.66
C ALA A 543 0.36 3.07 -26.25
N GLY A 544 -0.76 3.29 -25.56
CA GLY A 544 -0.79 3.73 -24.16
C GLY A 544 -0.23 2.70 -23.17
N VAL A 545 -0.49 1.40 -23.39
CA VAL A 545 0.07 0.30 -22.59
C VAL A 545 1.58 0.19 -22.80
N LEU A 546 2.04 0.22 -24.06
CA LEU A 546 3.45 0.17 -24.44
C LEU A 546 4.24 1.34 -23.83
N ARG A 547 3.69 2.56 -23.91
CA ARG A 547 4.32 3.78 -23.38
C ARG A 547 4.55 3.71 -21.87
N ARG A 548 3.59 3.18 -21.11
CA ARG A 548 3.67 3.07 -19.64
C ARG A 548 4.55 1.92 -19.17
N ASN A 549 4.75 0.90 -20.01
CA ASN A 549 5.39 -0.36 -19.63
C ASN A 549 6.60 -0.69 -20.52
N PRO A 550 7.59 0.20 -20.68
CA PRO A 550 8.69 -0.03 -21.62
C PRO A 550 9.47 -1.30 -21.26
N GLY A 551 9.72 -2.16 -22.26
CA GLY A 551 10.53 -3.38 -22.11
C GLY A 551 9.82 -4.58 -21.46
N GLN A 552 8.48 -4.55 -21.32
CA GLN A 552 7.69 -5.65 -20.76
C GLN A 552 6.95 -6.45 -21.84
N SER A 553 7.69 -7.07 -22.77
CA SER A 553 7.15 -7.76 -23.96
C SER A 553 6.06 -8.79 -23.66
N GLU A 554 6.25 -9.60 -22.63
CA GLU A 554 5.32 -10.65 -22.22
C GLU A 554 3.99 -10.07 -21.74
N PHE A 555 4.05 -8.93 -21.04
CA PHE A 555 2.86 -8.20 -20.61
C PHE A 555 2.13 -7.56 -21.78
N HIS A 556 2.87 -6.97 -22.74
CA HIS A 556 2.29 -6.36 -23.94
C HIS A 556 1.55 -7.39 -24.78
N GLN A 557 2.13 -8.57 -24.95
CA GLN A 557 1.52 -9.67 -25.69
C GLN A 557 0.19 -10.07 -25.05
N ALA A 558 0.19 -10.39 -23.76
CA ALA A 558 -1.02 -10.84 -23.07
C ALA A 558 -2.14 -9.80 -23.06
N VAL A 559 -1.78 -8.52 -22.89
CA VAL A 559 -2.78 -7.44 -22.96
C VAL A 559 -3.36 -7.32 -24.35
N ARG A 560 -2.56 -7.43 -25.42
CA ARG A 560 -3.06 -7.39 -26.81
C ARG A 560 -4.00 -8.56 -27.10
N GLU A 561 -3.60 -9.77 -26.75
CA GLU A 561 -4.38 -11.00 -27.01
C GLU A 561 -5.78 -10.94 -26.36
N VAL A 562 -5.89 -10.41 -25.14
CA VAL A 562 -7.20 -10.21 -24.50
C VAL A 562 -7.93 -9.01 -25.11
N ALA A 563 -7.22 -7.90 -25.34
CA ALA A 563 -7.82 -6.67 -25.84
C ALA A 563 -8.44 -6.84 -27.23
N GLU A 564 -7.89 -7.66 -28.12
CA GLU A 564 -8.46 -7.94 -29.44
C GLU A 564 -9.91 -8.44 -29.36
N ASP A 565 -10.18 -9.45 -28.52
CA ASP A 565 -11.53 -9.96 -28.30
C ASP A 565 -12.42 -8.96 -27.55
N ILE A 566 -11.86 -8.25 -26.56
CA ILE A 566 -12.64 -7.33 -25.73
C ILE A 566 -13.05 -6.08 -26.48
N PHE A 567 -12.17 -5.46 -27.29
CA PHE A 567 -12.49 -4.26 -28.05
C PHE A 567 -13.61 -4.52 -29.07
N GLU A 568 -13.63 -5.69 -29.68
CA GLU A 568 -14.73 -6.08 -30.55
C GLU A 568 -16.03 -6.25 -29.75
N PHE A 569 -15.97 -6.87 -28.57
CA PHE A 569 -17.14 -7.07 -27.71
C PHE A 569 -17.71 -5.76 -27.14
N ILE A 570 -16.88 -4.79 -26.77
CA ILE A 570 -17.33 -3.54 -26.12
C ILE A 570 -17.65 -2.43 -27.13
N ALA A 571 -17.48 -2.66 -28.44
CA ALA A 571 -17.60 -1.63 -29.47
C ALA A 571 -18.93 -0.83 -29.42
N ASP A 572 -20.01 -1.45 -28.96
CA ASP A 572 -21.35 -0.87 -28.80
C ASP A 572 -21.72 -0.52 -27.35
N LYS A 573 -20.78 -0.64 -26.39
CA LYS A 573 -21.02 -0.49 -24.94
C LYS A 573 -20.36 0.78 -24.42
N GLU A 574 -21.07 1.90 -24.57
CA GLU A 574 -20.59 3.23 -24.19
C GLU A 574 -20.10 3.28 -22.74
N GLU A 575 -20.82 2.65 -21.80
CA GLU A 575 -20.47 2.60 -20.37
C GLU A 575 -19.06 2.06 -20.07
N TYR A 576 -18.59 1.03 -20.78
CA TYR A 576 -17.25 0.48 -20.59
C TYR A 576 -16.16 1.41 -21.15
N HIS A 577 -16.47 2.12 -22.24
CA HIS A 577 -15.58 3.11 -22.83
C HIS A 577 -15.46 4.37 -21.97
N GLU A 578 -16.59 4.93 -21.53
CA GLU A 578 -16.63 6.12 -20.68
C GLU A 578 -15.87 5.90 -19.36
N ALA A 579 -16.07 4.75 -18.72
CA ALA A 579 -15.38 4.39 -17.49
C ALA A 579 -13.94 3.87 -17.71
N GLN A 580 -13.49 3.78 -18.97
CA GLN A 580 -12.17 3.29 -19.38
C GLN A 580 -11.79 1.95 -18.75
N ILE A 581 -12.73 1.01 -18.67
CA ILE A 581 -12.59 -0.22 -17.87
C ILE A 581 -11.37 -1.04 -18.26
N LEU A 582 -11.17 -1.31 -19.56
CA LEU A 582 -10.04 -2.13 -19.99
C LEU A 582 -8.68 -1.44 -19.72
N ARG A 583 -8.63 -0.10 -19.77
CA ARG A 583 -7.43 0.67 -19.38
C ARG A 583 -7.12 0.55 -17.90
N ARG A 584 -8.15 0.53 -17.05
CA ARG A 584 -8.03 0.34 -15.60
C ARG A 584 -7.60 -1.10 -15.28
N ILE A 585 -8.19 -2.12 -15.91
CA ILE A 585 -7.79 -3.53 -15.68
C ILE A 585 -6.34 -3.80 -16.15
N ALA A 586 -5.90 -3.13 -17.23
CA ALA A 586 -4.53 -3.25 -17.75
C ALA A 586 -3.49 -2.45 -16.93
N GLU A 587 -3.89 -1.69 -15.92
CA GLU A 587 -2.99 -1.08 -14.94
C GLU A 587 -3.19 -1.79 -13.59
N PRO A 588 -2.20 -2.54 -13.08
CA PRO A 588 -2.36 -3.22 -11.79
C PRO A 588 -2.70 -2.22 -10.68
N ASP A 589 -3.69 -2.53 -9.83
CA ASP A 589 -4.03 -1.70 -8.67
C ASP A 589 -2.79 -1.34 -7.82
N ARG A 590 -1.87 -2.30 -7.66
CA ARG A 590 -0.63 -2.11 -6.93
C ARG A 590 0.47 -3.07 -7.36
N VAL A 591 1.69 -2.56 -7.53
CA VAL A 591 2.91 -3.37 -7.68
C VAL A 591 3.87 -3.07 -6.53
N VAL A 592 4.16 -4.08 -5.72
CA VAL A 592 5.15 -3.99 -4.64
C VAL A 592 6.43 -4.69 -5.10
N SER A 593 7.55 -3.96 -5.19
CA SER A 593 8.88 -4.53 -5.42
C SER A 593 9.77 -4.31 -4.20
N PHE A 594 10.48 -5.35 -3.77
CA PHE A 594 11.25 -5.28 -2.53
C PHE A 594 12.53 -6.11 -2.59
N ARG A 595 13.49 -5.76 -1.73
CA ARG A 595 14.76 -6.47 -1.56
C ARG A 595 14.59 -7.61 -0.57
N VAL A 596 15.20 -8.76 -0.88
CA VAL A 596 15.23 -9.95 -0.01
C VAL A 596 16.69 -10.32 0.28
N CYS A 597 17.15 -10.01 1.49
CA CYS A 597 18.49 -10.37 1.96
C CYS A 597 18.44 -11.64 2.81
N TRP A 598 19.29 -12.62 2.55
CA TRP A 598 19.34 -13.88 3.30
C TRP A 598 20.75 -14.46 3.28
N GLU A 599 21.01 -15.44 4.14
CA GLU A 599 22.33 -16.06 4.31
C GLU A 599 22.33 -17.48 3.71
N ASP A 600 23.34 -17.80 2.90
CA ASP A 600 23.52 -19.15 2.35
C ASP A 600 24.20 -20.10 3.35
N ASP A 601 24.32 -21.40 3.04
CA ASP A 601 24.90 -22.37 3.99
C ASP A 601 26.39 -22.14 4.27
N ASN A 602 27.08 -21.30 3.50
CA ASN A 602 28.47 -20.92 3.69
C ASN A 602 28.59 -19.53 4.37
N HIS A 603 27.51 -19.06 5.01
CA HIS A 603 27.44 -17.76 5.69
C HIS A 603 27.63 -16.54 4.76
N ASN A 604 27.47 -16.70 3.44
CA ASN A 604 27.51 -15.55 2.55
C ASN A 604 26.16 -14.85 2.52
N ILE A 605 26.17 -13.52 2.59
CA ILE A 605 24.97 -12.70 2.41
C ILE A 605 24.62 -12.64 0.92
N ARG A 606 23.38 -13.04 0.62
CA ARG A 606 22.78 -13.05 -0.71
C ARG A 606 21.65 -12.04 -0.79
N VAL A 607 21.42 -11.51 -2.00
CA VAL A 607 20.36 -10.52 -2.26
C VAL A 607 19.61 -10.89 -3.53
N GLN A 608 18.29 -10.93 -3.42
CA GLN A 608 17.36 -11.12 -4.54
C GLN A 608 16.30 -10.04 -4.51
N ARG A 609 15.60 -9.89 -5.63
CA ARG A 609 14.44 -9.01 -5.75
C ARG A 609 13.17 -9.85 -5.67
N GLY A 610 12.26 -9.42 -4.81
CA GLY A 610 10.91 -9.94 -4.69
C GLY A 610 9.89 -8.96 -5.28
N TRP A 611 8.74 -9.50 -5.70
CA TRP A 611 7.61 -8.74 -6.20
C TRP A 611 6.28 -9.34 -5.76
N ARG A 612 5.29 -8.47 -5.58
CA ARG A 612 3.86 -8.83 -5.57
C ARG A 612 3.07 -7.83 -6.41
N VAL A 613 2.54 -8.32 -7.53
CA VAL A 613 1.64 -7.61 -8.44
C VAL A 613 0.21 -7.96 -8.04
N GLN A 614 -0.49 -7.00 -7.46
CA GLN A 614 -1.90 -7.06 -7.11
C GLN A 614 -2.67 -6.37 -8.24
N ASN A 615 -3.20 -7.17 -9.16
CA ASN A 615 -3.69 -6.65 -10.45
C ASN A 615 -5.09 -6.07 -10.34
N ASN A 616 -6.03 -6.81 -9.75
CA ASN A 616 -7.40 -6.36 -9.61
C ASN A 616 -8.10 -7.08 -8.45
N ASN A 617 -8.79 -6.35 -7.57
CA ASN A 617 -9.58 -6.92 -6.46
C ASN A 617 -11.10 -6.74 -6.60
N ALA A 618 -11.62 -6.40 -7.78
CA ALA A 618 -13.02 -6.00 -7.93
C ALA A 618 -14.02 -7.11 -7.55
N ILE A 619 -13.62 -8.37 -7.70
CA ILE A 619 -14.49 -9.54 -7.42
C ILE A 619 -14.05 -10.33 -6.19
N GLY A 620 -13.13 -9.82 -5.37
CA GLY A 620 -12.64 -10.46 -4.14
C GLY A 620 -11.15 -10.22 -3.90
N PRO A 621 -10.57 -10.85 -2.85
CA PRO A 621 -9.16 -10.69 -2.50
C PRO A 621 -8.24 -11.03 -3.68
N TYR A 622 -7.11 -10.34 -3.77
CA TYR A 622 -6.08 -10.62 -4.77
C TYR A 622 -5.67 -12.09 -4.68
N LYS A 623 -5.70 -12.83 -5.80
CA LYS A 623 -5.38 -14.25 -5.79
C LYS A 623 -4.41 -14.61 -6.90
N GLY A 624 -3.30 -15.24 -6.51
CA GLY A 624 -2.44 -15.96 -7.44
C GLY A 624 -1.06 -16.32 -6.90
N GLY A 625 -0.40 -17.23 -7.60
CA GLY A 625 0.81 -17.91 -7.13
C GLY A 625 2.06 -17.02 -6.99
N LEU A 626 3.06 -17.58 -6.30
CA LEU A 626 4.41 -17.04 -6.14
C LEU A 626 5.40 -17.88 -6.96
N ARG A 627 6.20 -17.25 -7.83
CA ARG A 627 7.20 -17.94 -8.67
C ARG A 627 8.62 -17.64 -8.22
N PHE A 628 9.42 -18.66 -7.95
CA PHE A 628 10.86 -18.55 -7.69
C PHE A 628 11.64 -19.13 -8.87
N HIS A 629 12.11 -18.26 -9.75
CA HIS A 629 12.91 -18.65 -10.91
C HIS A 629 13.85 -17.51 -11.31
N PRO A 630 15.10 -17.79 -11.76
CA PRO A 630 16.07 -16.74 -12.10
C PRO A 630 15.62 -15.80 -13.23
N SER A 631 14.69 -16.22 -14.10
CA SER A 631 14.14 -15.37 -15.15
C SER A 631 13.05 -14.40 -14.67
N VAL A 632 12.55 -14.53 -13.44
CA VAL A 632 11.44 -13.70 -12.93
C VAL A 632 11.83 -12.23 -12.96
N ASN A 633 10.99 -11.44 -13.61
CA ASN A 633 11.02 -9.98 -13.63
C ASN A 633 9.59 -9.45 -13.50
N GLU A 634 9.44 -8.13 -13.39
CA GLU A 634 8.14 -7.49 -13.22
C GLU A 634 7.19 -7.71 -14.40
N GLY A 635 7.68 -7.62 -15.64
CA GLY A 635 6.88 -7.81 -16.85
C GLY A 635 6.23 -9.20 -16.91
N ILE A 636 7.00 -10.25 -16.59
CA ILE A 636 6.49 -11.61 -16.49
C ILE A 636 5.41 -11.74 -15.41
N LEU A 637 5.59 -11.08 -14.25
CA LEU A 637 4.61 -11.15 -13.18
C LEU A 637 3.34 -10.34 -13.47
N LYS A 638 3.45 -9.20 -14.16
CA LYS A 638 2.30 -8.42 -14.64
C LYS A 638 1.49 -9.20 -15.66
N PHE A 639 2.15 -9.82 -16.64
CA PHE A 639 1.52 -10.76 -17.57
C PHE A 639 0.71 -11.82 -16.83
N LEU A 640 1.35 -12.55 -15.92
CA LEU A 640 0.70 -13.65 -15.21
C LEU A 640 -0.44 -13.14 -14.31
N ALA A 641 -0.32 -11.96 -13.70
CA ALA A 641 -1.36 -11.39 -12.84
C ALA A 641 -2.59 -10.90 -13.63
N PHE A 642 -2.37 -10.35 -14.82
CA PHE A 642 -3.42 -9.94 -15.74
C PHE A 642 -4.26 -11.13 -16.19
N GLU A 643 -3.62 -12.20 -16.72
CA GLU A 643 -4.30 -13.46 -17.06
C GLU A 643 -5.00 -14.10 -15.85
N GLN A 644 -4.38 -14.04 -14.66
CA GLN A 644 -4.96 -14.59 -13.44
C GLN A 644 -6.27 -13.88 -13.05
N THR A 645 -6.45 -12.60 -13.41
CA THR A 645 -7.68 -11.84 -13.15
C THR A 645 -8.88 -12.50 -13.86
N PHE A 646 -8.75 -12.74 -15.17
CA PHE A 646 -9.83 -13.35 -15.97
C PHE A 646 -10.02 -14.83 -15.63
N LYS A 647 -8.93 -15.56 -15.43
CA LYS A 647 -8.99 -16.97 -15.01
C LYS A 647 -9.72 -17.16 -13.68
N ASN A 648 -9.48 -16.27 -12.71
CA ASN A 648 -10.17 -16.34 -11.42
C ASN A 648 -11.64 -15.94 -11.55
N SER A 649 -11.93 -14.89 -12.32
CA SER A 649 -13.28 -14.46 -12.65
C SER A 649 -14.12 -15.61 -13.23
N LEU A 650 -13.55 -16.35 -14.18
CA LEU A 650 -14.20 -17.50 -14.82
C LEU A 650 -14.63 -18.58 -13.83
N THR A 651 -13.98 -18.74 -12.69
CA THR A 651 -14.37 -19.77 -11.70
C THR A 651 -15.75 -19.53 -11.08
N GLY A 652 -16.26 -18.30 -11.12
CA GLY A 652 -17.48 -17.91 -10.41
C GLY A 652 -17.25 -17.58 -8.94
N LEU A 653 -16.15 -18.02 -8.34
CA LEU A 653 -15.78 -17.74 -6.95
C LEU A 653 -15.31 -16.27 -6.76
N PRO A 654 -15.38 -15.73 -5.53
CA PRO A 654 -15.00 -14.35 -5.24
C PRO A 654 -13.48 -14.20 -5.09
N MET A 655 -12.75 -14.17 -6.21
CA MET A 655 -11.29 -14.06 -6.23
C MET A 655 -10.82 -13.04 -7.27
N GLY A 656 -10.12 -11.99 -6.82
CA GLY A 656 -9.40 -11.05 -7.69
C GLY A 656 -8.15 -11.66 -8.31
N GLY A 657 -7.37 -10.90 -9.08
CA GLY A 657 -6.17 -11.37 -9.78
C GLY A 657 -4.87 -10.83 -9.22
N ALA A 658 -3.87 -11.69 -9.04
CA ALA A 658 -2.52 -11.29 -8.65
C ALA A 658 -1.44 -12.30 -9.05
N LYS A 659 -0.19 -11.88 -8.98
CA LYS A 659 0.97 -12.76 -9.06
C LYS A 659 2.13 -12.20 -8.26
N GLY A 660 3.03 -13.04 -7.79
CA GLY A 660 4.27 -12.57 -7.18
C GLY A 660 5.40 -13.55 -7.39
N GLY A 661 6.52 -13.28 -6.75
CA GLY A 661 7.68 -14.14 -6.86
C GLY A 661 8.99 -13.43 -6.58
N ALA A 662 10.07 -14.09 -6.90
CA ALA A 662 11.42 -13.56 -6.79
C ALA A 662 12.32 -14.18 -7.86
N ASN A 663 13.38 -13.46 -8.21
CA ASN A 663 14.45 -13.97 -9.08
C ASN A 663 15.39 -14.97 -8.36
N PHE A 664 14.89 -15.64 -7.32
CA PHE A 664 15.57 -16.67 -6.56
C PHE A 664 15.51 -18.01 -7.28
N ASN A 665 16.61 -18.76 -7.27
CA ASN A 665 16.68 -20.10 -7.84
C ASN A 665 16.74 -21.16 -6.73
N PRO A 666 15.65 -21.91 -6.48
CA PRO A 666 15.64 -22.96 -5.46
C PRO A 666 16.41 -24.22 -5.88
N ARG A 667 16.77 -24.38 -7.17
CA ARG A 667 17.54 -25.56 -7.61
C ARG A 667 18.96 -25.50 -7.05
N GLY A 668 19.41 -26.64 -6.53
CA GLY A 668 20.73 -26.77 -5.91
C GLY A 668 20.88 -26.01 -4.60
N LYS A 669 19.77 -25.65 -3.94
CA LYS A 669 19.74 -25.08 -2.59
C LYS A 669 19.35 -26.14 -1.56
N SER A 670 19.91 -26.05 -0.37
CA SER A 670 19.48 -26.90 0.75
C SER A 670 18.09 -26.49 1.24
N ASP A 671 17.45 -27.38 2.00
CA ASP A 671 16.16 -27.06 2.64
C ASP A 671 16.29 -25.86 3.58
N SER A 672 17.43 -25.72 4.26
CA SER A 672 17.73 -24.60 5.16
C SER A 672 17.88 -23.27 4.42
N GLU A 673 18.57 -23.26 3.27
CA GLU A 673 18.69 -22.08 2.42
C GLU A 673 17.33 -21.61 1.92
N VAL A 674 16.51 -22.55 1.42
CA VAL A 674 15.15 -22.25 0.95
C VAL A 674 14.29 -21.73 2.10
N MET A 675 14.38 -22.32 3.29
CA MET A 675 13.68 -21.84 4.48
C MET A 675 14.08 -20.41 4.85
N ARG A 676 15.38 -20.11 4.95
CA ARG A 676 15.89 -18.75 5.26
C ARG A 676 15.45 -17.75 4.19
N PHE A 677 15.47 -18.13 2.93
CA PHE A 677 14.96 -17.31 1.83
C PHE A 677 13.46 -17.02 2.00
N CYS A 678 12.62 -18.05 2.18
CA CYS A 678 11.18 -17.93 2.37
C CYS A 678 10.83 -17.06 3.59
N GLN A 679 11.56 -17.21 4.69
CA GLN A 679 11.37 -16.40 5.89
C GLN A 679 11.71 -14.92 5.63
N SER A 680 12.84 -14.65 4.98
CA SER A 680 13.23 -13.28 4.61
C SER A 680 12.26 -12.65 3.61
N PHE A 681 11.79 -13.43 2.62
CA PHE A 681 10.77 -12.99 1.67
C PHE A 681 9.47 -12.63 2.37
N MET A 682 9.02 -13.45 3.33
CA MET A 682 7.80 -13.20 4.09
C MET A 682 7.93 -12.06 5.11
N ASN A 683 9.13 -11.76 5.61
CA ASN A 683 9.38 -10.59 6.48
C ASN A 683 9.00 -9.26 5.82
N GLU A 684 8.97 -9.20 4.49
CA GLU A 684 8.42 -8.05 3.78
C GLU A 684 7.01 -8.31 3.24
N LEU A 685 6.76 -9.48 2.64
CA LEU A 685 5.46 -9.76 2.02
C LEU A 685 4.28 -9.72 3.02
N TYR A 686 4.49 -10.09 4.29
CA TYR A 686 3.39 -10.27 5.27
C TYR A 686 2.49 -9.04 5.43
N ARG A 687 3.03 -7.82 5.28
CA ARG A 687 2.27 -6.57 5.47
C ARG A 687 1.39 -6.21 4.26
N HIS A 688 1.55 -6.94 3.14
CA HIS A 688 0.85 -6.72 1.88
C HIS A 688 -0.18 -7.82 1.59
N VAL A 689 -0.20 -8.89 2.40
CA VAL A 689 -1.07 -10.06 2.23
C VAL A 689 -1.97 -10.28 3.45
N GLY A 690 -3.07 -10.99 3.24
CA GLY A 690 -4.07 -11.27 4.28
C GLY A 690 -5.25 -12.04 3.69
N GLU A 691 -5.98 -12.77 4.52
CA GLU A 691 -7.11 -13.63 4.11
C GLU A 691 -8.17 -12.91 3.27
N GLU A 692 -8.46 -11.64 3.57
CA GLU A 692 -9.44 -10.80 2.86
C GLU A 692 -8.79 -9.73 1.96
N ILE A 693 -7.46 -9.79 1.79
CA ILE A 693 -6.69 -8.77 1.06
C ILE A 693 -6.01 -9.39 -0.15
N ASP A 694 -5.08 -10.31 0.09
CA ASP A 694 -4.29 -10.98 -0.93
C ASP A 694 -3.87 -12.36 -0.42
N VAL A 695 -4.23 -13.41 -1.15
CA VAL A 695 -4.01 -14.81 -0.79
C VAL A 695 -3.09 -15.49 -1.82
N PRO A 696 -1.76 -15.46 -1.61
CA PRO A 696 -0.83 -16.14 -2.50
C PRO A 696 -0.96 -17.67 -2.52
N ALA A 697 -0.28 -18.31 -3.47
CA ALA A 697 -0.24 -19.76 -3.62
C ALA A 697 1.12 -20.23 -4.18
N GLY A 698 1.29 -21.54 -4.38
CA GLY A 698 2.44 -22.08 -5.10
C GLY A 698 2.42 -21.79 -6.61
N ASP A 699 3.61 -21.77 -7.21
CA ASP A 699 3.88 -21.74 -8.66
C ASP A 699 5.28 -22.36 -8.92
N ILE A 700 5.88 -22.16 -10.10
CA ILE A 700 7.21 -22.68 -10.42
C ILE A 700 8.23 -22.24 -9.35
N GLY A 701 8.87 -23.21 -8.71
CA GLY A 701 9.85 -22.97 -7.64
C GLY A 701 9.27 -22.74 -6.24
N VAL A 702 7.94 -22.78 -6.10
CA VAL A 702 7.22 -22.65 -4.82
C VAL A 702 6.19 -23.78 -4.70
N GLY A 703 6.57 -24.88 -4.06
CA GLY A 703 5.69 -26.00 -3.74
C GLY A 703 5.19 -25.96 -2.30
N ALA A 704 4.64 -27.09 -1.84
CA ALA A 704 4.13 -27.23 -0.47
C ALA A 704 5.19 -26.93 0.60
N ARG A 705 6.47 -27.24 0.34
CA ARG A 705 7.60 -26.94 1.23
C ARG A 705 7.76 -25.43 1.43
N GLU A 706 7.87 -24.67 0.34
CA GLU A 706 8.02 -23.21 0.40
C GLU A 706 6.78 -22.54 0.99
N ILE A 707 5.58 -23.01 0.64
CA ILE A 707 4.32 -22.55 1.25
C ILE A 707 4.32 -22.78 2.76
N GLY A 708 4.76 -23.96 3.22
CA GLY A 708 4.90 -24.25 4.64
C GLY A 708 5.85 -23.30 5.37
N TYR A 709 7.03 -23.03 4.80
CA TYR A 709 8.00 -22.08 5.39
C TYR A 709 7.46 -20.65 5.43
N MET A 710 6.83 -20.20 4.35
CA MET A 710 6.22 -18.87 4.28
C MET A 710 5.03 -18.74 5.23
N PHE A 711 4.16 -19.74 5.31
CA PHE A 711 3.03 -19.77 6.24
C PHE A 711 3.50 -19.77 7.70
N GLY A 712 4.51 -20.58 8.02
CA GLY A 712 5.13 -20.60 9.34
C GLY A 712 5.70 -19.23 9.74
N GLN A 713 6.38 -18.54 8.82
CA GLN A 713 6.91 -17.21 9.08
C GLN A 713 5.80 -16.16 9.21
N TYR A 714 4.80 -16.20 8.33
CA TYR A 714 3.64 -15.31 8.43
C TYR A 714 2.95 -15.46 9.79
N LYS A 715 2.69 -16.70 10.21
CA LYS A 715 2.11 -17.00 11.53
C LYS A 715 2.98 -16.47 12.67
N ARG A 716 4.31 -16.59 12.58
CA ARG A 716 5.25 -16.09 13.59
C ARG A 716 5.19 -14.56 13.72
N ILE A 717 5.16 -13.83 12.60
CA ILE A 717 5.20 -12.36 12.61
C ILE A 717 3.84 -11.78 13.04
N THR A 718 2.74 -12.34 12.52
CA THR A 718 1.39 -11.79 12.73
C THR A 718 0.70 -12.37 13.96
N ASN A 719 1.21 -13.48 14.50
CA ASN A 719 0.56 -14.27 15.54
C ASN A 719 -0.89 -14.67 15.18
N ARG A 720 -1.14 -14.97 13.89
CA ARG A 720 -2.46 -15.35 13.36
C ARG A 720 -2.40 -16.66 12.57
N PHE A 721 -3.39 -17.53 12.79
CA PHE A 721 -3.63 -18.73 11.99
C PHE A 721 -4.84 -18.49 11.08
N SER A 722 -4.61 -17.94 9.89
CA SER A 722 -5.65 -17.59 8.91
C SER A 722 -5.39 -18.24 7.54
N GLY A 723 -6.35 -18.14 6.62
CA GLY A 723 -6.26 -18.69 5.26
C GLY A 723 -5.42 -17.85 4.29
N VAL A 724 -4.33 -17.23 4.74
CA VAL A 724 -3.54 -16.26 3.94
C VAL A 724 -2.79 -16.88 2.74
N LEU A 725 -2.57 -18.19 2.75
CA LEU A 725 -1.92 -18.92 1.65
C LEU A 725 -2.74 -20.15 1.29
N THR A 726 -2.82 -20.50 0.01
CA THR A 726 -3.39 -21.76 -0.47
C THR A 726 -2.31 -22.72 -0.99
N GLY A 727 -2.63 -24.01 -1.08
CA GLY A 727 -1.64 -25.06 -1.33
C GLY A 727 -0.87 -25.44 -0.06
N LYS A 728 -1.52 -25.30 1.11
CA LYS A 728 -0.98 -25.75 2.40
C LYS A 728 -1.01 -27.28 2.47
N GLY A 729 -0.20 -27.85 3.36
CA GLY A 729 -0.30 -29.25 3.76
C GLY A 729 -1.61 -29.53 4.50
N LEU A 730 -2.10 -30.76 4.39
CA LEU A 730 -3.40 -31.16 4.95
C LEU A 730 -3.45 -30.97 6.46
N GLU A 731 -2.31 -31.14 7.15
CA GLU A 731 -2.18 -31.04 8.60
C GLU A 731 -2.38 -29.61 9.13
N TYR A 732 -2.30 -28.60 8.27
CA TYR A 732 -2.39 -27.18 8.66
C TYR A 732 -3.29 -26.36 7.73
N GLY A 733 -4.38 -26.97 7.25
CA GLY A 733 -5.46 -26.28 6.54
C GLY A 733 -5.37 -26.36 5.01
N GLY A 734 -4.61 -27.30 4.46
CA GLY A 734 -4.69 -27.67 3.05
C GLY A 734 -6.01 -28.34 2.67
N SER A 735 -6.30 -28.42 1.37
CA SER A 735 -7.49 -29.09 0.84
C SER A 735 -7.11 -30.40 0.15
N HIS A 736 -7.96 -31.43 0.29
CA HIS A 736 -7.92 -32.60 -0.59
C HIS A 736 -8.14 -32.18 -2.05
N ILE A 737 -7.79 -33.05 -3.00
CA ILE A 737 -7.89 -32.83 -4.46
C ILE A 737 -6.98 -31.73 -5.00
N ARG A 738 -6.22 -31.00 -4.17
CA ARG A 738 -5.41 -29.87 -4.65
C ARG A 738 -4.34 -30.28 -5.66
N THR A 739 -3.76 -31.46 -5.51
CA THR A 739 -2.70 -31.99 -6.39
C THR A 739 -3.26 -32.39 -7.75
N GLU A 740 -4.45 -32.99 -7.74
CA GLU A 740 -5.18 -33.56 -8.87
C GLU A 740 -5.91 -32.49 -9.69
N ALA A 741 -6.36 -31.41 -9.03
CA ALA A 741 -7.36 -30.47 -9.51
C ALA A 741 -7.13 -29.91 -10.92
N THR A 742 -5.89 -29.54 -11.26
CA THR A 742 -5.58 -28.96 -12.58
C THR A 742 -5.70 -29.99 -13.69
N GLY A 743 -5.17 -31.20 -13.48
CA GLY A 743 -5.25 -32.29 -14.47
C GLY A 743 -6.67 -32.78 -14.63
N TYR A 744 -7.41 -32.93 -13.52
CA TYR A 744 -8.83 -33.30 -13.55
C TYR A 744 -9.66 -32.23 -14.24
N GLY A 745 -9.39 -30.94 -13.95
CA GLY A 745 -10.05 -29.81 -14.59
C GLY A 745 -9.92 -29.82 -16.12
N ALA A 746 -8.72 -30.03 -16.65
CA ALA A 746 -8.49 -30.06 -18.10
C ALA A 746 -9.30 -31.18 -18.78
N VAL A 747 -9.45 -32.33 -18.12
CA VAL A 747 -10.23 -33.47 -18.62
C VAL A 747 -11.73 -33.24 -18.48
N TYR A 748 -12.20 -32.68 -17.36
CA TYR A 748 -13.60 -32.31 -17.17
C TYR A 748 -14.06 -31.26 -18.19
N PHE A 749 -13.20 -30.27 -18.49
CA PHE A 749 -13.50 -29.27 -19.51
C PHE A 749 -13.60 -29.91 -20.90
N MET A 750 -12.67 -30.82 -21.24
CA MET A 750 -12.76 -31.60 -22.49
C MET A 750 -14.04 -32.45 -22.56
N GLN A 751 -14.42 -33.10 -21.45
CA GLN A 751 -15.65 -33.88 -21.36
C GLN A 751 -16.89 -33.02 -21.65
N ASP A 752 -16.93 -31.79 -21.14
CA ASP A 752 -18.05 -30.86 -21.39
C ASP A 752 -18.08 -30.38 -22.85
N MET A 753 -16.91 -30.07 -23.43
CA MET A 753 -16.79 -29.72 -24.85
C MET A 753 -17.28 -30.86 -25.76
N LEU A 754 -16.91 -32.12 -25.46
CA LEU A 754 -17.32 -33.30 -26.22
C LEU A 754 -18.81 -33.59 -26.07
N ALA A 755 -19.37 -33.43 -24.88
CA ALA A 755 -20.78 -33.69 -24.60
C ALA A 755 -21.71 -32.83 -25.48
N ARG A 756 -21.30 -31.61 -25.84
CA ARG A 756 -22.04 -30.75 -26.78
C ARG A 756 -22.17 -31.35 -28.18
N ARG A 757 -21.23 -32.20 -28.59
CA ARG A 757 -21.25 -32.93 -29.87
C ARG A 757 -21.82 -34.34 -29.74
N GLY A 758 -22.39 -34.70 -28.58
CA GLY A 758 -22.85 -36.06 -28.31
C GLY A 758 -21.70 -37.09 -28.20
N GLU A 759 -20.47 -36.63 -27.98
CA GLU A 759 -19.29 -37.47 -27.84
C GLU A 759 -18.85 -37.60 -26.37
N SER A 760 -18.01 -38.58 -26.09
CA SER A 760 -17.39 -38.79 -24.77
C SER A 760 -15.90 -39.08 -24.88
N VAL A 761 -15.19 -39.11 -23.75
CA VAL A 761 -13.76 -39.50 -23.70
C VAL A 761 -13.57 -41.01 -23.86
N GLU A 762 -14.63 -41.81 -23.66
CA GLU A 762 -14.58 -43.26 -23.66
C GLU A 762 -14.12 -43.84 -25.00
N GLY A 763 -13.15 -44.75 -24.96
CA GLY A 763 -12.58 -45.39 -26.14
C GLY A 763 -11.63 -44.51 -26.96
N LYS A 764 -11.57 -43.21 -26.70
CA LYS A 764 -10.76 -42.27 -27.49
C LYS A 764 -9.27 -42.36 -27.18
N SER A 765 -8.45 -42.24 -28.22
CA SER A 765 -6.99 -42.15 -28.10
C SER A 765 -6.55 -40.75 -27.65
N CYS A 766 -5.79 -40.67 -26.57
CA CYS A 766 -5.41 -39.41 -25.92
C CYS A 766 -3.89 -39.24 -25.84
N ALA A 767 -3.34 -38.23 -26.50
CA ALA A 767 -1.94 -37.84 -26.33
C ALA A 767 -1.79 -36.85 -25.18
N VAL A 768 -0.94 -37.16 -24.21
CA VAL A 768 -0.66 -36.29 -23.05
C VAL A 768 0.83 -35.95 -23.05
N SER A 769 1.15 -34.67 -23.06
CA SER A 769 2.54 -34.24 -22.85
C SER A 769 2.82 -34.02 -21.36
N GLY A 770 4.08 -34.14 -20.97
CA GLY A 770 4.51 -34.01 -19.60
C GLY A 770 4.34 -35.30 -18.80
N SER A 771 4.93 -35.27 -17.61
CA SER A 771 4.87 -36.35 -16.61
C SER A 771 4.98 -35.78 -15.19
N GLY A 772 4.71 -34.48 -15.04
CA GLY A 772 4.51 -33.83 -13.75
C GLY A 772 3.07 -33.96 -13.28
N ASN A 773 2.75 -33.32 -12.14
CA ASN A 773 1.45 -33.43 -11.48
C ASN A 773 0.25 -33.28 -12.43
N VAL A 774 0.24 -32.23 -13.27
CA VAL A 774 -0.89 -32.00 -14.19
C VAL A 774 -1.07 -33.16 -15.16
N ALA A 775 0.01 -33.60 -15.82
CA ALA A 775 -0.03 -34.67 -16.82
C ALA A 775 -0.45 -36.02 -16.22
N VAL A 776 0.12 -36.41 -15.07
CA VAL A 776 -0.21 -37.71 -14.46
C VAL A 776 -1.65 -37.76 -13.95
N HIS A 777 -2.19 -36.66 -13.47
CA HIS A 777 -3.59 -36.60 -13.02
C HIS A 777 -4.59 -36.40 -14.17
N ALA A 778 -4.19 -35.73 -15.25
CA ALA A 778 -4.96 -35.74 -16.49
C ALA A 778 -5.06 -37.17 -17.05
N ALA A 779 -3.92 -37.87 -17.15
CA ALA A 779 -3.90 -39.27 -17.57
C ALA A 779 -4.76 -40.17 -16.67
N GLU A 780 -4.69 -39.98 -15.35
CA GLU A 780 -5.52 -40.70 -14.39
C GLU A 780 -7.02 -40.51 -14.65
N LYS A 781 -7.46 -39.26 -14.84
CA LYS A 781 -8.87 -38.97 -15.09
C LYS A 781 -9.33 -39.49 -16.45
N ILE A 782 -8.49 -39.41 -17.48
CA ILE A 782 -8.78 -39.99 -18.81
C ILE A 782 -9.01 -41.50 -18.68
N VAL A 783 -8.12 -42.22 -17.98
CA VAL A 783 -8.25 -43.66 -17.75
C VAL A 783 -9.52 -43.99 -16.96
N GLN A 784 -9.84 -43.21 -15.92
CA GLN A 784 -11.09 -43.38 -15.15
C GLN A 784 -12.36 -43.19 -16.00
N LEU A 785 -12.29 -42.36 -17.05
CA LEU A 785 -13.38 -42.13 -18.00
C LEU A 785 -13.38 -43.09 -19.20
N GLY A 786 -12.52 -44.11 -19.19
CA GLY A 786 -12.44 -45.12 -20.26
C GLY A 786 -11.66 -44.67 -21.51
N GLY A 787 -10.97 -43.53 -21.46
CA GLY A 787 -10.08 -43.07 -22.54
C GLY A 787 -8.73 -43.77 -22.51
N LYS A 788 -8.03 -43.77 -23.65
CA LYS A 788 -6.76 -44.48 -23.84
C LYS A 788 -5.58 -43.50 -23.94
N VAL A 789 -4.85 -43.31 -22.85
CA VAL A 789 -3.65 -42.48 -22.82
C VAL A 789 -2.50 -43.17 -23.54
N VAL A 790 -2.03 -42.61 -24.67
CA VAL A 790 -1.01 -43.26 -25.52
C VAL A 790 0.38 -42.65 -25.38
N THR A 791 0.51 -41.47 -24.76
CA THR A 791 1.81 -40.82 -24.56
C THR A 791 1.94 -40.17 -23.19
N LEU A 792 3.18 -40.08 -22.71
CA LEU A 792 3.64 -39.19 -21.63
C LEU A 792 5.04 -38.70 -21.99
N SER A 793 5.43 -37.49 -21.54
CA SER A 793 6.73 -36.92 -21.89
C SER A 793 7.48 -36.29 -20.72
N ASP A 794 8.77 -36.05 -20.88
CA ASP A 794 9.53 -35.12 -20.06
C ASP A 794 10.53 -34.34 -20.92
N SER A 795 11.41 -33.57 -20.29
CA SER A 795 12.38 -32.75 -21.02
C SER A 795 13.37 -33.54 -21.89
N SER A 796 13.43 -34.88 -21.77
CA SER A 796 14.32 -35.74 -22.57
C SER A 796 13.63 -36.37 -23.78
N GLY A 797 12.31 -36.31 -23.88
CA GLY A 797 11.54 -36.97 -24.95
C GLY A 797 10.21 -37.52 -24.45
N PHE A 798 9.56 -38.37 -25.24
CA PHE A 798 8.27 -38.98 -24.88
C PHE A 798 8.24 -40.49 -25.08
N VAL A 799 7.37 -41.17 -24.33
CA VAL A 799 7.07 -42.59 -24.53
C VAL A 799 5.76 -42.74 -25.30
N TYR A 800 5.70 -43.73 -26.20
CA TYR A 800 4.49 -44.10 -26.92
C TYR A 800 4.07 -45.51 -26.56
N ASP A 801 2.89 -45.63 -25.96
CA ASP A 801 2.29 -46.91 -25.60
C ASP A 801 1.00 -47.14 -26.39
N PRO A 802 1.06 -47.87 -27.52
CA PRO A 802 -0.11 -48.10 -28.36
C PRO A 802 -1.18 -48.95 -27.68
N LYS A 803 -0.88 -49.62 -26.55
CA LYS A 803 -1.87 -50.37 -25.75
C LYS A 803 -2.58 -49.49 -24.73
N GLY A 804 -2.03 -48.31 -24.44
CA GLY A 804 -2.52 -47.40 -23.42
C GLY A 804 -1.77 -47.55 -22.10
N ILE A 805 -1.68 -46.45 -21.36
CA ILE A 805 -1.13 -46.38 -20.01
C ILE A 805 -2.28 -46.58 -19.02
N ASP A 806 -2.39 -47.77 -18.45
CA ASP A 806 -3.41 -48.12 -17.45
C ASP A 806 -3.07 -47.60 -16.04
N SER A 807 -3.95 -47.87 -15.07
CA SER A 807 -3.79 -47.42 -13.68
C SER A 807 -2.52 -47.96 -13.00
N GLU A 808 -2.10 -49.19 -13.31
CA GLU A 808 -0.90 -49.79 -12.71
C GLU A 808 0.37 -49.13 -13.26
N ARG A 809 0.43 -48.98 -14.59
CA ARG A 809 1.51 -48.27 -15.29
C ARG A 809 1.59 -46.81 -14.86
N LEU A 810 0.45 -46.16 -14.66
CA LEU A 810 0.39 -44.78 -14.19
C LEU A 810 0.85 -44.65 -12.73
N ALA A 811 0.49 -45.59 -11.86
CA ALA A 811 1.01 -45.65 -10.49
C ALA A 811 2.54 -45.80 -10.47
N TRP A 812 3.08 -46.62 -11.36
CA TRP A 812 4.53 -46.74 -11.56
C TRP A 812 5.17 -45.43 -12.00
N VAL A 813 4.56 -44.70 -12.95
CA VAL A 813 5.04 -43.37 -13.38
C VAL A 813 5.00 -42.36 -12.22
N LYS A 814 3.94 -42.36 -11.41
CA LYS A 814 3.84 -41.52 -10.21
C LYS A 814 4.98 -41.83 -9.22
N GLN A 815 5.32 -43.10 -9.01
CA GLN A 815 6.46 -43.50 -8.16
C GLN A 815 7.81 -43.06 -8.77
N LEU A 816 8.00 -43.26 -10.08
CA LEU A 816 9.19 -42.81 -10.81
C LEU A 816 9.41 -41.30 -10.63
N LYS A 817 8.36 -40.51 -10.78
CA LYS A 817 8.45 -39.04 -10.82
C LYS A 817 8.46 -38.41 -9.43
N ASN A 818 7.65 -38.89 -8.50
CA ASN A 818 7.50 -38.28 -7.18
C ASN A 818 8.52 -38.80 -6.16
N VAL A 819 8.95 -40.06 -6.28
CA VAL A 819 9.88 -40.69 -5.32
C VAL A 819 11.29 -40.79 -5.91
N ARG A 820 11.45 -41.47 -7.05
CA ARG A 820 12.78 -41.70 -7.63
C ARG A 820 13.37 -40.49 -8.35
N ARG A 821 12.51 -39.55 -8.77
CA ARG A 821 12.85 -38.40 -9.63
C ARG A 821 13.56 -38.80 -10.93
N GLY A 822 13.15 -39.93 -11.51
CA GLY A 822 13.76 -40.50 -12.72
C GLY A 822 13.23 -39.94 -14.04
N ARG A 823 13.77 -40.44 -15.15
CA ARG A 823 13.44 -40.03 -16.53
C ARG A 823 12.37 -40.92 -17.12
N ILE A 824 11.50 -40.36 -17.97
CA ILE A 824 10.40 -41.11 -18.59
C ILE A 824 10.90 -42.22 -19.52
N SER A 825 12.14 -42.13 -20.03
CA SER A 825 12.80 -43.21 -20.76
C SER A 825 12.95 -44.52 -19.95
N GLU A 826 12.91 -44.47 -18.61
CA GLU A 826 12.84 -45.66 -17.77
C GLU A 826 11.53 -46.43 -17.95
N TYR A 827 10.42 -45.75 -18.24
CA TYR A 827 9.14 -46.40 -18.56
C TYR A 827 9.24 -47.25 -19.83
N GLY A 828 9.88 -46.70 -20.87
CA GLY A 828 10.11 -47.42 -22.13
C GLY A 828 10.90 -48.70 -21.93
N ARG A 829 11.91 -48.68 -21.04
CA ARG A 829 12.71 -49.85 -20.68
C ARG A 829 11.93 -50.87 -19.85
N GLU A 830 11.18 -50.41 -18.87
CA GLU A 830 10.41 -51.27 -17.95
C GLU A 830 9.30 -52.04 -18.68
N PHE A 831 8.52 -51.35 -19.50
CA PHE A 831 7.33 -51.93 -20.15
C PHE A 831 7.55 -52.32 -21.61
N GLY A 832 8.78 -52.20 -22.11
CA GLY A 832 9.16 -52.58 -23.48
C GLY A 832 8.47 -51.74 -24.56
N VAL A 833 8.26 -50.44 -24.30
CA VAL A 833 7.62 -49.51 -25.25
C VAL A 833 8.63 -48.51 -25.82
N GLN A 834 8.29 -47.94 -26.98
CA GLN A 834 9.19 -47.04 -27.68
C GLN A 834 9.33 -45.70 -26.94
N PHE A 835 10.58 -45.25 -26.75
CA PHE A 835 10.93 -43.92 -26.30
C PHE A 835 11.51 -43.12 -27.48
N PHE A 836 10.99 -41.92 -27.70
CA PHE A 836 11.44 -40.98 -28.73
C PHE A 836 12.22 -39.85 -28.06
N GLU A 837 13.54 -39.91 -28.18
CA GLU A 837 14.46 -38.97 -27.53
C GLU A 837 14.46 -37.61 -28.22
N GLY A 838 14.36 -36.54 -27.44
CA GLY A 838 14.39 -35.15 -27.92
C GLY A 838 13.15 -34.69 -28.70
N GLU A 839 12.15 -35.56 -28.86
CA GLU A 839 10.95 -35.29 -29.66
C GLU A 839 9.71 -34.95 -28.81
N ARG A 840 8.70 -34.36 -29.46
CA ARG A 840 7.38 -34.03 -28.88
C ARG A 840 6.33 -35.07 -29.30
N PRO A 841 5.28 -35.31 -28.48
CA PRO A 841 4.32 -36.38 -28.73
C PRO A 841 3.33 -36.10 -29.89
N TRP A 842 3.31 -34.89 -30.46
CA TRP A 842 2.26 -34.41 -31.37
C TRP A 842 2.21 -35.10 -32.73
N LYS A 843 3.26 -35.84 -33.10
CA LYS A 843 3.27 -36.70 -34.30
C LYS A 843 2.48 -38.00 -34.15
N VAL A 844 2.11 -38.39 -32.93
CA VAL A 844 1.36 -39.62 -32.66
C VAL A 844 -0.12 -39.40 -33.00
N PRO A 845 -0.74 -40.26 -33.83
CA PRO A 845 -2.16 -40.17 -34.09
C PRO A 845 -3.00 -40.32 -32.83
N CYS A 846 -3.86 -39.35 -32.57
CA CYS A 846 -4.76 -39.32 -31.43
C CYS A 846 -6.01 -38.49 -31.76
N GLU A 847 -7.11 -38.78 -31.09
CA GLU A 847 -8.34 -38.00 -31.19
C GLU A 847 -8.32 -36.78 -30.26
N LEU A 848 -7.74 -36.94 -29.06
CA LEU A 848 -7.68 -35.88 -28.05
C LEU A 848 -6.23 -35.59 -27.64
N ALA A 849 -5.87 -34.31 -27.54
CA ALA A 849 -4.55 -33.88 -27.08
C ALA A 849 -4.62 -33.02 -25.81
N PHE A 850 -3.74 -33.30 -24.86
CA PHE A 850 -3.65 -32.62 -23.57
C PHE A 850 -2.23 -32.11 -23.34
N PRO A 851 -1.91 -30.89 -23.80
CA PRO A 851 -0.63 -30.28 -23.52
C PRO A 851 -0.50 -29.84 -22.05
N CYS A 852 0.35 -30.55 -21.30
CA CYS A 852 0.48 -30.45 -19.84
C CYS A 852 1.93 -30.30 -19.36
N ALA A 853 2.89 -29.93 -20.21
CA ALA A 853 4.30 -29.83 -19.85
C ALA A 853 4.77 -28.39 -19.57
N THR A 854 4.83 -27.53 -20.59
CA THR A 854 5.40 -26.17 -20.50
C THR A 854 4.68 -25.20 -21.43
N GLN A 855 4.98 -23.91 -21.29
CA GLN A 855 4.57 -22.88 -22.25
C GLN A 855 5.19 -23.16 -23.64
N ASN A 856 4.47 -22.84 -24.72
CA ASN A 856 4.89 -22.99 -26.13
C ASN A 856 5.47 -24.37 -26.48
N GLU A 857 4.91 -25.44 -25.94
CA GLU A 857 5.30 -26.81 -26.25
C GLU A 857 4.63 -27.37 -27.52
N LEU A 858 3.60 -26.70 -28.05
CA LEU A 858 2.85 -27.10 -29.23
C LEU A 858 2.90 -25.95 -30.25
N SER A 859 3.67 -26.16 -31.32
CA SER A 859 3.86 -25.17 -32.40
C SER A 859 2.75 -25.21 -33.45
N GLY A 860 2.72 -24.23 -34.35
CA GLY A 860 1.81 -24.25 -35.50
C GLY A 860 1.94 -25.50 -36.39
N ASP A 861 3.15 -26.03 -36.58
CA ASP A 861 3.40 -27.26 -37.34
C ASP A 861 2.92 -28.51 -36.59
N ASP A 862 3.12 -28.53 -35.27
CA ASP A 862 2.57 -29.58 -34.40
C ASP A 862 1.03 -29.60 -34.47
N ALA A 863 0.39 -28.43 -34.44
CA ALA A 863 -1.06 -28.28 -34.54
C ALA A 863 -1.60 -28.82 -35.87
N ARG A 864 -0.97 -28.44 -37.00
CA ARG A 864 -1.33 -28.96 -38.34
C ARG A 864 -1.17 -30.47 -38.42
N THR A 865 -0.12 -31.02 -37.79
CA THR A 865 0.12 -32.47 -37.73
C THR A 865 -0.97 -33.18 -36.94
N LEU A 866 -1.38 -32.65 -35.79
CA LEU A 866 -2.47 -33.20 -34.98
C LEU A 866 -3.79 -33.20 -35.75
N ILE A 867 -4.13 -32.10 -36.41
CA ILE A 867 -5.35 -31.98 -37.24
C ILE A 867 -5.32 -33.02 -38.36
N ALA A 868 -4.21 -33.13 -39.09
CA ALA A 868 -4.05 -34.11 -40.17
C ALA A 868 -4.17 -35.57 -39.69
N ASN A 869 -3.78 -35.83 -38.43
CA ASN A 869 -3.87 -37.13 -37.79
C ASN A 869 -5.25 -37.46 -37.18
N GLY A 870 -6.26 -36.59 -37.37
CA GLY A 870 -7.62 -36.82 -36.91
C GLY A 870 -7.90 -36.35 -35.47
N CYS A 871 -7.09 -35.43 -34.94
CA CYS A 871 -7.38 -34.81 -33.65
C CYS A 871 -8.66 -33.96 -33.74
N ILE A 872 -9.62 -34.25 -32.88
CA ILE A 872 -10.92 -33.56 -32.80
C ILE A 872 -11.00 -32.59 -31.62
N GLY A 873 -10.07 -32.68 -30.66
CA GLY A 873 -10.08 -31.84 -29.47
C GLY A 873 -8.73 -31.66 -28.79
N VAL A 874 -8.45 -30.44 -28.33
CA VAL A 874 -7.28 -30.06 -27.55
C VAL A 874 -7.74 -29.36 -26.26
N SER A 875 -7.23 -29.78 -25.10
CA SER A 875 -7.53 -29.14 -23.82
C SER A 875 -6.24 -28.84 -23.05
N GLU A 876 -5.94 -27.55 -22.88
CA GLU A 876 -4.68 -27.11 -22.30
C GLU A 876 -4.62 -27.32 -20.79
N GLY A 877 -3.72 -28.20 -20.33
CA GLY A 877 -3.44 -28.38 -18.90
C GLY A 877 -2.32 -27.48 -18.38
N ALA A 878 -1.32 -27.17 -19.22
CA ALA A 878 -0.28 -26.20 -18.91
C ALA A 878 -0.76 -24.75 -19.14
N ASN A 879 0.02 -23.75 -18.71
CA ASN A 879 -0.27 -22.34 -18.97
C ASN A 879 0.31 -21.95 -20.33
N MET A 880 -0.54 -21.58 -21.30
CA MET A 880 -0.19 -21.20 -22.67
C MET A 880 0.75 -22.20 -23.39
N PRO A 881 0.41 -23.51 -23.43
CA PRO A 881 1.25 -24.48 -24.11
C PRO A 881 1.24 -24.35 -25.64
N THR A 882 0.17 -23.83 -26.23
CA THR A 882 0.07 -23.70 -27.69
C THR A 882 0.54 -22.32 -28.14
N GLU A 883 1.42 -22.29 -29.14
CA GLU A 883 1.83 -21.05 -29.81
C GLU A 883 0.64 -20.44 -30.58
N LEU A 884 0.66 -19.12 -30.79
CA LEU A 884 -0.46 -18.39 -31.40
C LEU A 884 -0.85 -18.96 -32.78
N GLU A 885 0.14 -19.33 -33.60
CA GLU A 885 -0.09 -19.98 -34.90
C GLU A 885 -0.79 -21.34 -34.76
N GLY A 886 -0.54 -22.06 -33.66
CA GLY A 886 -1.23 -23.32 -33.35
C GLY A 886 -2.66 -23.09 -32.91
N VAL A 887 -2.92 -22.06 -32.09
CA VAL A 887 -4.28 -21.66 -31.71
C VAL A 887 -5.10 -21.32 -32.94
N HIS A 888 -4.57 -20.50 -33.84
CA HIS A 888 -5.21 -20.16 -35.10
C HIS A 888 -5.48 -21.40 -35.97
N ALA A 889 -4.50 -22.31 -36.10
CA ALA A 889 -4.71 -23.55 -36.85
C ALA A 889 -5.87 -24.39 -36.29
N PHE A 890 -6.00 -24.50 -34.97
CA PHE A 890 -7.13 -25.21 -34.35
C PHE A 890 -8.47 -24.49 -34.53
N LYS A 891 -8.48 -23.16 -34.42
CA LYS A 891 -9.68 -22.34 -34.68
C LYS A 891 -10.14 -22.46 -36.14
N ASP A 892 -9.23 -22.33 -37.09
CA ASP A 892 -9.49 -22.45 -38.53
C ASP A 892 -10.00 -23.84 -38.91
N ALA A 893 -9.45 -24.89 -38.29
CA ALA A 893 -9.91 -26.27 -38.47
C ALA A 893 -11.20 -26.60 -37.72
N ARG A 894 -11.69 -25.68 -36.87
CA ARG A 894 -12.93 -25.80 -36.08
C ARG A 894 -13.01 -27.05 -35.18
N ILE A 895 -11.87 -27.52 -34.72
CA ILE A 895 -11.79 -28.57 -33.70
C ILE A 895 -12.13 -28.00 -32.32
N LEU A 896 -12.43 -28.86 -31.33
CA LEU A 896 -12.66 -28.40 -29.96
C LEU A 896 -11.33 -27.90 -29.37
N TYR A 897 -11.24 -26.62 -29.00
CA TYR A 897 -10.03 -26.06 -28.39
C TYR A 897 -10.36 -25.39 -27.07
N GLY A 898 -9.91 -25.99 -25.96
CA GLY A 898 -10.09 -25.49 -24.61
C GLY A 898 -8.87 -24.70 -24.14
N PRO A 899 -8.94 -23.36 -24.06
CA PRO A 899 -7.79 -22.54 -23.66
C PRO A 899 -7.44 -22.74 -22.19
N GLY A 900 -6.15 -22.61 -21.84
CA GLY A 900 -5.66 -22.87 -20.49
C GLY A 900 -6.35 -22.04 -19.43
N LYS A 901 -6.69 -20.77 -19.71
CA LYS A 901 -7.44 -19.90 -18.79
C LYS A 901 -8.77 -20.49 -18.31
N ALA A 902 -9.39 -21.36 -19.10
CA ALA A 902 -10.59 -22.10 -18.74
C ALA A 902 -10.26 -23.55 -18.33
N ALA A 903 -9.60 -24.31 -19.21
CA ALA A 903 -9.38 -25.74 -19.04
C ALA A 903 -8.56 -26.09 -17.78
N ASN A 904 -7.50 -25.33 -17.47
CA ASN A 904 -6.62 -25.61 -16.33
C ASN A 904 -7.03 -24.84 -15.05
N ALA A 905 -8.22 -24.22 -15.04
CA ALA A 905 -8.71 -23.44 -13.91
C ALA A 905 -9.06 -24.27 -12.67
N GLY A 906 -9.17 -25.59 -12.79
CA GLY A 906 -9.45 -26.49 -11.65
C GLY A 906 -8.51 -26.29 -10.46
N GLY A 907 -7.22 -26.04 -10.72
CA GLY A 907 -6.25 -25.77 -9.65
C GLY A 907 -6.55 -24.49 -8.84
N VAL A 908 -7.06 -23.44 -9.49
CA VAL A 908 -7.44 -22.21 -8.80
C VAL A 908 -8.84 -22.32 -8.18
N ALA A 909 -9.75 -23.08 -8.80
CA ALA A 909 -11.04 -23.42 -8.21
C ALA A 909 -10.86 -24.10 -6.84
N VAL A 910 -10.05 -25.17 -6.75
CA VAL A 910 -9.78 -25.84 -5.46
C VAL A 910 -9.00 -24.93 -4.51
N SER A 911 -8.21 -23.98 -5.01
CA SER A 911 -7.60 -22.96 -4.13
C SER A 911 -8.65 -22.04 -3.50
N GLY A 912 -9.70 -21.67 -4.25
CA GLY A 912 -10.85 -20.94 -3.70
C GLY A 912 -11.66 -21.77 -2.70
N LEU A 913 -11.86 -23.07 -2.98
CA LEU A 913 -12.50 -23.99 -2.02
C LEU A 913 -11.65 -24.19 -0.76
N GLU A 914 -10.32 -24.18 -0.86
CA GLU A 914 -9.42 -24.19 0.30
C GLU A 914 -9.61 -22.91 1.15
N MET A 915 -9.80 -21.75 0.53
CA MET A 915 -10.13 -20.51 1.25
C MET A 915 -11.48 -20.60 1.95
N SER A 916 -12.51 -21.15 1.30
CA SER A 916 -13.82 -21.38 1.92
C SER A 916 -13.73 -22.30 3.12
N GLN A 917 -13.05 -23.45 2.98
CA GLN A 917 -12.79 -24.39 4.08
C GLN A 917 -12.04 -23.72 5.24
N ASN A 918 -11.03 -22.91 4.94
CA ASN A 918 -10.24 -22.19 5.95
C ASN A 918 -11.00 -21.07 6.65
N SER A 919 -11.95 -20.44 5.97
CA SER A 919 -12.82 -19.41 6.55
C SER A 919 -13.88 -20.04 7.45
N ALA A 920 -14.49 -21.15 6.99
CA ALA A 920 -15.46 -21.93 7.75
C ALA A 920 -14.83 -22.77 8.88
N LYS A 921 -13.51 -23.00 8.84
CA LYS A 921 -12.79 -23.94 9.72
C LYS A 921 -13.29 -25.38 9.62
N ILE A 922 -13.73 -25.79 8.42
CA ILE A 922 -14.25 -27.12 8.13
C ILE A 922 -13.47 -27.70 6.95
N SER A 923 -12.98 -28.92 7.09
CA SER A 923 -12.40 -29.68 5.98
C SER A 923 -13.48 -30.55 5.34
N TRP A 924 -13.60 -30.50 4.02
CA TRP A 924 -14.54 -31.33 3.26
C TRP A 924 -13.92 -32.67 2.87
N LYS A 925 -14.79 -33.65 2.62
CA LYS A 925 -14.36 -34.96 2.13
C LYS A 925 -13.96 -34.88 0.66
N GLU A 926 -13.15 -35.84 0.25
CA GLU A 926 -12.64 -35.91 -1.12
C GLU A 926 -13.77 -35.94 -2.17
N ASP A 927 -14.78 -36.78 -1.98
CA ASP A 927 -15.91 -36.92 -2.92
C ASP A 927 -16.71 -35.61 -3.06
N GLU A 928 -16.92 -34.89 -1.96
CA GLU A 928 -17.60 -33.59 -1.93
C GLU A 928 -16.79 -32.55 -2.72
N LEU A 929 -15.48 -32.51 -2.52
CA LEU A 929 -14.57 -31.62 -3.26
C LEU A 929 -14.49 -31.96 -4.75
N GLN A 930 -14.51 -33.25 -5.12
CA GLN A 930 -14.56 -33.66 -6.52
C GLN A 930 -15.87 -33.23 -7.18
N ALA A 931 -17.01 -33.38 -6.50
CA ALA A 931 -18.31 -32.93 -7.01
C ALA A 931 -18.33 -31.40 -7.22
N LEU A 932 -17.86 -30.62 -6.25
CA LEU A 932 -17.75 -29.17 -6.37
C LEU A 932 -16.78 -28.73 -7.47
N LEU A 933 -15.63 -29.41 -7.62
CA LEU A 933 -14.71 -29.14 -8.72
C LEU A 933 -15.38 -29.40 -10.08
N ARG A 934 -16.09 -30.52 -10.23
CA ARG A 934 -16.82 -30.84 -11.46
C ARG A 934 -17.86 -29.77 -11.78
N GLU A 935 -18.66 -29.36 -10.80
CA GLU A 935 -19.65 -28.29 -10.93
C GLU A 935 -19.03 -26.97 -11.38
N ILE A 936 -17.92 -26.55 -10.76
CA ILE A 936 -17.21 -25.33 -11.14
C ILE A 936 -16.67 -25.40 -12.57
N MET A 937 -16.09 -26.54 -12.97
CA MET A 937 -15.58 -26.72 -14.33
C MET A 937 -16.68 -26.65 -15.38
N THR A 938 -17.83 -27.27 -15.11
CA THR A 938 -19.01 -27.17 -15.97
C THR A 938 -19.54 -25.74 -16.03
N GLY A 939 -19.59 -25.02 -14.90
CA GLY A 939 -19.95 -23.61 -14.89
C GLY A 939 -18.97 -22.73 -15.69
N ILE A 940 -17.67 -23.02 -15.66
CA ILE A 940 -16.67 -22.33 -16.50
C ILE A 940 -16.96 -22.59 -17.99
N HIS A 941 -17.20 -23.84 -18.35
CA HIS A 941 -17.57 -24.23 -19.71
C HIS A 941 -18.82 -23.46 -20.18
N ASP A 942 -19.90 -23.46 -19.39
CA ASP A 942 -21.17 -22.83 -19.76
C ASP A 942 -21.02 -21.33 -20.00
N ARG A 943 -20.21 -20.64 -19.17
CA ARG A 943 -19.86 -19.23 -19.38
C ARG A 943 -19.09 -18.98 -20.67
N CYS A 944 -18.16 -19.89 -21.02
CA CYS A 944 -17.43 -19.80 -22.28
C CYS A 944 -18.36 -20.02 -23.47
N VAL A 945 -19.31 -20.95 -23.37
CA VAL A 945 -20.33 -21.20 -24.39
C VAL A 945 -21.24 -19.98 -24.57
N GLU A 946 -21.72 -19.38 -23.49
CA GLU A 946 -22.61 -18.21 -23.52
C GLU A 946 -22.02 -17.05 -24.33
N ARG A 947 -20.70 -16.84 -24.23
CA ARG A 947 -20.00 -15.70 -24.84
C ARG A 947 -19.18 -16.02 -26.09
N GLY A 948 -18.90 -17.30 -26.31
CA GLY A 948 -18.15 -17.81 -27.47
C GLY A 948 -19.02 -18.54 -28.50
N GLY A 949 -20.29 -18.79 -28.18
CA GLY A 949 -21.28 -19.37 -29.09
C GLY A 949 -21.74 -18.36 -30.13
N GLY A 950 -21.69 -18.74 -31.41
CA GLY A 950 -22.22 -17.96 -32.53
C GLY A 950 -23.58 -18.46 -32.99
N GLU A 951 -23.98 -18.06 -34.21
CA GLU A 951 -25.20 -18.59 -34.87
C GLU A 951 -25.12 -20.09 -35.17
N ASP A 952 -23.89 -20.62 -35.29
CA ASP A 952 -23.63 -22.05 -35.48
C ASP A 952 -23.64 -22.78 -34.15
N ALA A 953 -24.67 -23.59 -33.92
CA ALA A 953 -24.85 -24.35 -32.68
C ALA A 953 -23.74 -25.39 -32.42
N ASP A 954 -23.05 -25.84 -33.47
CA ASP A 954 -22.06 -26.94 -33.43
C ASP A 954 -20.61 -26.47 -33.20
N TYR A 955 -20.40 -25.14 -33.14
CA TYR A 955 -19.09 -24.54 -32.91
C TYR A 955 -19.12 -23.45 -31.83
N VAL A 956 -18.13 -23.50 -30.94
CA VAL A 956 -17.92 -22.51 -29.88
C VAL A 956 -16.47 -22.06 -29.94
N ASP A 957 -16.26 -20.74 -30.01
CA ASP A 957 -14.94 -20.14 -29.83
C ASP A 957 -14.67 -19.96 -28.33
N TYR A 958 -14.14 -21.00 -27.69
CA TYR A 958 -13.87 -20.97 -26.25
C TYR A 958 -12.78 -19.96 -25.87
N VAL A 959 -11.90 -19.53 -26.79
CA VAL A 959 -10.89 -18.50 -26.51
C VAL A 959 -11.58 -17.16 -26.31
N ARG A 960 -12.38 -16.77 -27.31
CA ARG A 960 -13.18 -15.55 -27.25
C ARG A 960 -14.16 -15.59 -26.09
N GLY A 961 -14.87 -16.71 -25.93
CA GLY A 961 -15.83 -16.90 -24.85
C GLY A 961 -15.21 -16.77 -23.46
N ALA A 962 -14.04 -17.36 -23.24
CA ALA A 962 -13.32 -17.26 -21.97
C ALA A 962 -12.83 -15.82 -21.69
N ASN A 963 -12.32 -15.12 -22.71
CA ASN A 963 -11.89 -13.73 -22.58
C ASN A 963 -13.06 -12.81 -22.20
N ILE A 964 -14.16 -12.88 -22.96
CA ILE A 964 -15.33 -12.03 -22.73
C ILE A 964 -15.99 -12.36 -21.39
N ALA A 965 -16.26 -13.63 -21.09
CA ALA A 965 -16.92 -14.01 -19.84
C ALA A 965 -16.07 -13.66 -18.60
N GLY A 966 -14.74 -13.83 -18.69
CA GLY A 966 -13.82 -13.42 -17.64
C GLY A 966 -13.82 -11.90 -17.44
N PHE A 967 -13.86 -11.12 -18.52
CA PHE A 967 -13.87 -9.65 -18.50
C PHE A 967 -15.17 -9.08 -17.92
N VAL A 968 -16.33 -9.50 -18.42
CA VAL A 968 -17.64 -8.92 -18.09
C VAL A 968 -17.87 -8.84 -16.58
N LYS A 969 -17.65 -9.95 -15.85
CA LYS A 969 -17.87 -9.99 -14.40
C LYS A 969 -16.98 -8.99 -13.64
N VAL A 970 -15.73 -8.81 -14.08
CA VAL A 970 -14.79 -7.86 -13.46
C VAL A 970 -15.16 -6.42 -13.85
N ALA A 971 -15.48 -6.21 -15.13
CA ALA A 971 -15.88 -4.93 -15.68
C ALA A 971 -17.13 -4.38 -14.99
N ASP A 972 -18.16 -5.19 -14.83
CA ASP A 972 -19.42 -4.82 -14.18
C ASP A 972 -19.22 -4.48 -12.70
N ALA A 973 -18.38 -5.26 -12.00
CA ALA A 973 -18.02 -4.97 -10.62
C ALA A 973 -17.28 -3.62 -10.50
N MET A 974 -16.33 -3.35 -11.40
CA MET A 974 -15.60 -2.07 -11.44
C MET A 974 -16.50 -0.88 -11.78
N LEU A 975 -17.47 -1.05 -12.70
CA LEU A 975 -18.47 -0.03 -12.98
C LEU A 975 -19.29 0.29 -11.72
N ALA A 976 -19.73 -0.73 -11.00
CA ALA A 976 -20.53 -0.57 -9.78
C ALA A 976 -19.79 0.19 -8.67
N PHE A 977 -18.46 0.08 -8.60
CA PHE A 977 -17.64 0.78 -7.60
C PHE A 977 -17.23 2.19 -8.03
N GLY A 978 -17.43 2.56 -9.28
CA GLY A 978 -16.99 3.85 -9.82
C GLY A 978 -15.47 3.94 -9.95
N VAL A 979 -14.93 5.14 -9.75
CA VAL A 979 -13.49 5.44 -9.94
C VAL A 979 -12.75 5.29 -8.62
N VAL A 980 -12.23 4.08 -8.41
CA VAL A 980 -11.39 3.65 -7.29
C VAL A 980 -10.08 3.07 -7.78
#